data_AF-A0A2G9Y6Y9-F1
#
_entry.id   AF-A0A2G9Y6Y9-F1
#
_cell.length_a   1.000
_cell.length_b   1.000
_cell.length_c   1.000
_cell.angle_alpha   90.00
_cell.angle_beta   90.00
_cell.angle_gamma   90.00
#
_symmetry.space_group_name_H-M   'P 1'
#
loop_
_entity.id
_entity.type
_entity.pdbx_description
1 polymer ?
#
loop_
_entity_poly.entity_id
_entity_poly.type
_entity_poly.pdbx_seq_one_letter_code
_entity_poly.pdbx_strand_id
1 'polypeptide(L)'
;MKLTGISKKVFLDRYSLKDKKGLPLEKTPDEMWIRIAKAVSRREKPSKQKYWEKEFYHALKDFKYVPGGRILAGAGTGFNVSFYNCFVLPSPKDSRDGILDTLKQMVEIMARGGGVGINFSSLRPRGSRVKKVNGFSSGPINWAELFSVATKDIIQQGGTRRGALMLLLADWHPDIEEFITVKQDLNKINGANLSLAISDRFMEAVEKDADWPLVFPDTNDREYDEKWDGDIDSWKKMGKKINVHKVVKARRIWDLIAEAAWKSAEPGVVFLERYNKLYNNYYWNKIICVNPCGEEGLPGWGVCNLGSINLSVLVKGNGLDKKGEFDFKILKRLVRAAIRLQDNVIDMDPYVFPGIKKTQLNGERRLGLGTMGLGDALIKLHLRYGSTESLEFIEKVYQTIRDEAYQASAENAKEKGSFPKINKNYYLQGGFVKQLPDNIKKLINKHGIRNSLLLTQAPTGSTSLMANTSSGIEPVFEFEFTRHDRLGTHIIRHHLYDSWYKKHEKQPHPDWFVSANELTPNDHVKVQAVIQKYVDASISKTVNAPNNHTVDDVKKLYTLAYKLGCKGITYMRDGSRPGVLERKKEEKPPVPPNYVTKPRPMVVHGSTYRLNTPVGIAFITINTNGGNPPEPLEVFINIGKVGSDVFAMAEGLGRMISLALRFSSHLSVKERVGEIIAQLRDIGGARSMGFGKDKIRSLPDAIAKVLAIHYGLNGNGEVKKEEPKLVNETTQPSLIQSPLAASSGTFDLCPSCGQASLVHEEGCEKCYGCGYSEC
;
A
#
# COMPACT_ATOMS: atom_id res chain seq x y z
N MET A 1 10.15 32.96 -13.76
CA MET A 1 9.90 31.56 -14.19
C MET A 1 8.42 31.39 -14.49
N LYS A 2 8.04 30.88 -15.66
CA LYS A 2 6.63 30.62 -16.02
C LYS A 2 6.34 29.13 -15.78
N LEU A 3 5.53 28.80 -14.77
CA LEU A 3 5.12 27.42 -14.53
C LEU A 3 4.15 26.94 -15.62
N THR A 4 4.25 25.67 -16.01
CA THR A 4 3.38 25.03 -17.00
C THR A 4 2.84 23.69 -16.48
N GLY A 5 1.81 23.15 -17.13
CA GLY A 5 1.27 21.82 -16.86
C GLY A 5 0.92 21.56 -15.39
N ILE A 6 1.39 20.40 -14.89
CA ILE A 6 1.12 19.93 -13.53
C ILE A 6 1.70 20.88 -12.47
N SER A 7 2.91 21.40 -12.69
CA SER A 7 3.56 22.33 -11.75
C SER A 7 2.70 23.58 -11.50
N LYS A 8 2.16 24.20 -12.56
CA LYS A 8 1.24 25.35 -12.44
C LYS A 8 -0.03 24.98 -11.70
N LYS A 9 -0.63 23.83 -12.01
CA LYS A 9 -1.86 23.35 -11.36
C LYS A 9 -1.64 23.13 -9.86
N VAL A 10 -0.54 22.46 -9.48
CA VAL A 10 -0.19 22.22 -8.09
C VAL A 10 0.03 23.53 -7.34
N PHE A 11 0.78 24.49 -7.91
CA PHE A 11 0.99 25.79 -7.30
C PHE A 11 -0.34 26.52 -7.03
N LEU A 12 -1.16 26.71 -8.07
CA LEU A 12 -2.42 27.46 -7.97
C LEU A 12 -3.47 26.78 -7.08
N ASP A 13 -3.47 25.45 -7.04
CA ASP A 13 -4.42 24.70 -6.23
C ASP A 13 -4.01 24.65 -4.76
N ARG A 14 -2.71 24.49 -4.47
CA ARG A 14 -2.25 24.09 -3.13
C ARG A 14 -1.47 25.15 -2.36
N TYR A 15 -0.83 26.10 -3.03
CA TYR A 15 0.18 26.96 -2.37
C TYR A 15 0.02 28.46 -2.63
N SER A 16 -0.67 28.85 -3.70
CA SER A 16 -1.04 30.25 -3.89
C SER A 16 -1.98 30.70 -2.78
N LEU A 17 -1.80 31.94 -2.32
CA LEU A 17 -2.77 32.61 -1.47
C LEU A 17 -4.09 32.75 -2.24
N LYS A 18 -5.20 32.45 -1.57
CA LYS A 18 -6.56 32.52 -2.15
C LYS A 18 -7.42 33.55 -1.43
N ASP A 19 -8.37 34.13 -2.13
CA ASP A 19 -9.39 35.00 -1.57
C ASP A 19 -10.50 34.20 -0.86
N LYS A 20 -11.51 34.90 -0.32
CA LYS A 20 -12.66 34.26 0.35
C LYS A 20 -13.50 33.36 -0.56
N LYS A 21 -13.42 33.55 -1.88
CA LYS A 21 -14.11 32.72 -2.89
C LYS A 21 -13.24 31.54 -3.37
N GLY A 22 -12.03 31.40 -2.84
CA GLY A 22 -11.08 30.35 -3.21
C GLY A 22 -10.30 30.64 -4.50
N LEU A 23 -10.40 31.86 -5.04
CA LEU A 23 -9.66 32.26 -6.24
C LEU A 23 -8.22 32.66 -5.88
N PRO A 24 -7.22 32.26 -6.68
CA PRO A 24 -5.82 32.57 -6.40
C PRO A 24 -5.54 34.07 -6.55
N LEU A 25 -5.08 34.69 -5.46
CA LEU A 25 -4.54 36.05 -5.42
C LEU A 25 -3.10 36.09 -5.92
N GLU A 26 -2.31 35.06 -5.61
CA GLU A 26 -0.97 34.88 -6.15
C GLU A 26 -1.01 34.11 -7.47
N LYS A 27 -0.44 34.71 -8.52
CA LYS A 27 -0.37 34.16 -9.87
C LYS A 27 0.98 33.53 -10.17
N THR A 28 2.03 33.92 -9.44
CA THR A 28 3.39 33.42 -9.65
C THR A 28 4.05 32.95 -8.35
N PRO A 29 4.99 31.98 -8.43
CA PRO A 29 5.78 31.57 -7.27
C PRO A 29 6.59 32.70 -6.63
N ASP A 30 6.96 33.73 -7.40
CA ASP A 30 7.74 34.86 -6.90
C ASP A 30 6.99 35.66 -5.83
N GLU A 31 5.69 35.89 -6.04
CA GLU A 31 4.79 36.53 -5.07
C GLU A 31 4.72 35.72 -3.77
N MET A 32 4.59 34.39 -3.88
CA MET A 32 4.63 33.47 -2.74
C MET A 32 5.98 33.54 -2.00
N TRP A 33 7.11 33.56 -2.72
CA TRP A 33 8.43 33.65 -2.10
C TRP A 33 8.62 34.97 -1.34
N ILE A 34 8.16 36.09 -1.90
CA ILE A 34 8.17 37.40 -1.23
C ILE A 34 7.31 37.36 0.04
N ARG A 35 6.09 36.83 -0.05
CA ARG A 35 5.20 36.69 1.12
C ARG A 35 5.87 35.90 2.24
N ILE A 36 6.42 34.72 1.92
CA ILE A 36 7.04 33.84 2.91
C ILE A 36 8.29 34.48 3.50
N ALA A 37 9.19 35.02 2.66
CA ALA A 37 10.42 35.68 3.12
C ALA A 37 10.12 36.82 4.09
N LYS A 38 9.15 37.68 3.76
CA LYS A 38 8.70 38.79 4.61
C LYS A 38 8.03 38.32 5.89
N ALA A 39 7.24 37.24 5.84
CA ALA A 39 6.57 36.72 7.03
C ALA A 39 7.56 36.10 8.02
N VAL A 40 8.53 35.34 7.53
CA VAL A 40 9.52 34.65 8.38
C VAL A 40 10.58 35.62 8.91
N SER A 41 10.97 36.65 8.13
CA SER A 41 11.93 37.67 8.57
C SER A 41 11.43 38.51 9.75
N ARG A 42 10.11 38.65 9.95
CA ARG A 42 9.53 39.37 11.10
C ARG A 42 9.88 38.76 12.46
N ARG A 43 10.34 37.50 12.51
CA ARG A 43 10.83 36.85 13.74
C ARG A 43 12.30 37.17 14.05
N GLU A 44 12.99 37.86 13.15
CA GLU A 44 14.32 38.41 13.40
C GLU A 44 14.24 39.75 14.14
N LYS A 45 15.35 40.12 14.80
CA LYS A 45 15.50 41.46 15.39
C LYS A 45 15.26 42.54 14.33
N PRO A 46 14.59 43.66 14.64
CA PRO A 46 14.26 44.72 13.67
C PRO A 46 15.43 45.13 12.76
N SER A 47 16.63 45.28 13.33
CA SER A 47 17.85 45.65 12.59
C SER A 47 18.34 44.61 11.57
N LYS A 48 17.90 43.34 11.68
CA LYS A 48 18.30 42.24 10.80
C LYS A 48 17.19 41.77 9.85
N GLN A 49 15.95 42.25 10.01
CA GLN A 49 14.81 41.78 9.22
C GLN A 49 15.04 41.95 7.71
N LYS A 50 15.51 43.13 7.27
CA LYS A 50 15.78 43.40 5.86
C LYS A 50 16.88 42.51 5.27
N TYR A 51 17.92 42.22 6.05
CA TYR A 51 19.00 41.31 5.64
C TYR A 51 18.46 39.88 5.45
N TRP A 52 17.78 39.35 6.46
CA TRP A 52 17.27 37.98 6.41
C TRP A 52 16.11 37.82 5.44
N GLU A 53 15.27 38.82 5.22
CA GLU A 53 14.27 38.81 4.16
C GLU A 53 14.91 38.60 2.79
N LYS A 54 16.02 39.30 2.50
CA LYS A 54 16.78 39.13 1.26
C LYS A 54 17.40 37.73 1.15
N GLU A 55 17.99 37.21 2.23
CA GLU A 55 18.59 35.88 2.24
C GLU A 55 17.53 34.77 2.10
N PHE A 56 16.39 34.89 2.79
CA PHE A 56 15.28 33.95 2.67
C PHE A 56 14.68 33.98 1.28
N TYR A 57 14.42 35.17 0.71
CA TYR A 57 13.96 35.28 -0.68
C TYR A 57 14.96 34.65 -1.65
N HIS A 58 16.27 34.91 -1.49
CA HIS A 58 17.30 34.29 -2.32
C HIS A 58 17.28 32.75 -2.25
N ALA A 59 17.09 32.20 -1.04
CA ALA A 59 16.98 30.76 -0.84
C ALA A 59 15.70 30.17 -1.46
N LEU A 60 14.56 30.85 -1.37
CA LEU A 60 13.29 30.38 -1.93
C LEU A 60 13.25 30.48 -3.47
N LYS A 61 13.90 31.51 -4.02
CA LYS A 61 13.86 31.84 -5.44
C LYS A 61 14.33 30.68 -6.31
N ASP A 62 13.60 30.43 -7.39
CA ASP A 62 13.82 29.33 -8.35
C ASP A 62 13.77 27.94 -7.71
N PHE A 63 13.03 27.80 -6.60
CA PHE A 63 12.89 26.56 -5.84
C PHE A 63 14.22 25.99 -5.33
N LYS A 64 15.23 26.83 -5.05
CA LYS A 64 16.53 26.39 -4.49
C LYS A 64 16.35 25.72 -3.12
N TYR A 65 15.52 26.33 -2.28
CA TYR A 65 15.01 25.76 -1.04
C TYR A 65 13.48 25.82 -1.06
N VAL A 66 12.83 24.70 -0.76
CA VAL A 66 11.37 24.57 -0.75
C VAL A 66 10.92 24.17 0.66
N PRO A 67 10.32 25.09 1.44
CA PRO A 67 9.73 24.77 2.73
C PRO A 67 8.65 23.69 2.63
N GLY A 68 8.34 23.05 3.76
CA GLY A 68 7.23 22.12 3.87
C GLY A 68 5.92 22.73 3.37
N GLY A 69 5.06 21.91 2.78
CA GLY A 69 3.85 22.39 2.10
C GLY A 69 2.91 23.23 2.99
N ARG A 70 2.93 23.02 4.32
CA ARG A 70 2.16 23.81 5.28
C ARG A 70 2.74 25.21 5.49
N ILE A 71 4.07 25.35 5.46
CA ILE A 71 4.74 26.66 5.47
C ILE A 71 4.40 27.41 4.17
N LEU A 72 4.50 26.75 3.02
CA LEU A 72 4.16 27.36 1.72
C LEU A 72 2.73 27.93 1.69
N ALA A 73 1.76 27.10 2.11
CA ALA A 73 0.34 27.46 2.11
C ALA A 73 -0.04 28.44 3.23
N GLY A 74 0.69 28.48 4.35
CA GLY A 74 0.26 29.20 5.55
C GLY A 74 1.03 30.48 5.86
N ALA A 75 2.35 30.51 5.67
CA ALA A 75 3.18 31.61 6.17
C ALA A 75 2.83 32.95 5.50
N GLY A 76 2.49 33.97 6.29
CA GLY A 76 2.16 35.30 5.79
C GLY A 76 0.77 35.45 5.16
N THR A 77 -0.09 34.45 5.28
CA THR A 77 -1.46 34.50 4.73
C THR A 77 -2.49 35.12 5.68
N GLY A 78 -2.18 35.21 6.98
CA GLY A 78 -3.09 35.67 8.02
C GLY A 78 -4.05 34.60 8.56
N PHE A 79 -4.08 33.40 7.96
CA PHE A 79 -4.88 32.29 8.47
C PHE A 79 -4.20 31.58 9.66
N ASN A 80 -5.01 31.15 10.62
CA ASN A 80 -4.56 30.41 11.80
C ASN A 80 -4.42 28.92 11.48
N VAL A 81 -3.34 28.55 10.79
CA VAL A 81 -3.03 27.17 10.40
C VAL A 81 -1.70 26.72 10.98
N SER A 82 -1.57 25.43 11.32
CA SER A 82 -0.25 24.90 11.70
C SER A 82 0.67 24.83 10.48
N PHE A 83 1.94 25.15 10.72
CA PHE A 83 3.03 25.09 9.76
C PHE A 83 3.75 23.73 9.76
N TYR A 84 3.39 22.83 10.68
CA TYR A 84 3.97 21.49 10.76
C TYR A 84 3.19 20.48 9.93
N ASN A 85 3.91 19.59 9.26
CA ASN A 85 3.34 18.63 8.33
C ASN A 85 2.82 17.36 9.02
N CYS A 86 3.49 16.91 10.07
CA CYS A 86 3.16 15.68 10.77
C CYS A 86 3.48 15.79 12.26
N PHE A 87 2.88 14.90 13.03
CA PHE A 87 2.89 14.86 14.49
C PHE A 87 2.99 13.42 14.97
N VAL A 88 3.54 13.21 16.15
CA VAL A 88 3.38 11.96 16.90
C VAL A 88 2.64 12.25 18.19
N LEU A 89 1.57 11.48 18.45
CA LEU A 89 0.86 11.55 19.72
C LEU A 89 1.55 10.64 20.75
N PRO A 90 1.44 10.93 22.05
CA PRO A 90 1.78 9.96 23.08
C PRO A 90 1.06 8.62 22.84
N SER A 91 1.67 7.53 23.27
CA SER A 91 0.99 6.23 23.26
C SER A 91 -0.30 6.32 24.07
N PRO A 92 -1.41 5.75 23.56
CA PRO A 92 -2.71 5.85 24.21
C PRO A 92 -2.65 5.19 25.59
N LYS A 93 -3.29 5.80 26.58
CA LYS A 93 -3.50 5.15 27.87
C LYS A 93 -4.42 3.93 27.67
N ASP A 94 -4.07 2.81 28.31
CA ASP A 94 -4.75 1.52 28.15
C ASP A 94 -6.12 1.47 28.83
N SER A 95 -7.03 2.28 28.31
CA SER A 95 -8.42 2.43 28.74
C SER A 95 -9.25 2.96 27.57
N ARG A 96 -10.58 2.77 27.62
CA ARG A 96 -11.47 3.31 26.58
C ARG A 96 -11.33 4.83 26.44
N ASP A 97 -11.33 5.55 27.56
CA ASP A 97 -11.24 7.01 27.55
C ASP A 97 -9.88 7.48 27.02
N GLY A 98 -8.79 6.81 27.40
CA GLY A 98 -7.44 7.11 26.88
C GLY A 98 -7.32 6.92 25.37
N ILE A 99 -7.89 5.84 24.84
CA ILE A 99 -7.91 5.56 23.40
C ILE A 99 -8.76 6.61 22.65
N LEU A 100 -9.95 6.90 23.15
CA LEU A 100 -10.85 7.89 22.54
C LEU A 100 -10.31 9.32 22.61
N ASP A 101 -9.59 9.69 23.68
CA ASP A 101 -8.92 10.98 23.76
C ASP A 101 -7.79 11.09 22.72
N THR A 102 -7.01 10.02 22.52
CA THR A 102 -5.99 9.99 21.46
C THR A 102 -6.64 10.08 20.07
N LEU A 103 -7.79 9.41 19.85
CA LEU A 103 -8.55 9.52 18.61
C LEU A 103 -9.03 10.97 18.37
N LYS A 104 -9.58 11.63 19.40
CA LYS A 104 -9.99 13.03 19.35
C LYS A 104 -8.81 13.95 18.99
N GLN A 105 -7.67 13.76 19.63
CA GLN A 105 -6.45 14.53 19.34
C GLN A 105 -5.98 14.32 17.90
N MET A 106 -6.00 13.08 17.41
CA MET A 106 -5.66 12.74 16.03
C MET A 106 -6.58 13.48 15.05
N VAL A 107 -7.89 13.42 15.26
CA VAL A 107 -8.91 14.08 14.41
C VAL A 107 -8.64 15.58 14.30
N GLU A 108 -8.37 16.24 15.44
CA GLU A 108 -8.14 17.68 15.53
C GLU A 108 -6.85 18.13 14.80
N ILE A 109 -5.79 17.32 14.89
CA ILE A 109 -4.54 17.54 14.14
C ILE A 109 -4.79 17.37 12.63
N MET A 110 -5.47 16.29 12.23
CA MET A 110 -5.73 16.01 10.82
C MET A 110 -6.63 17.08 10.18
N ALA A 111 -7.66 17.55 10.88
CA ALA A 111 -8.52 18.65 10.42
C ALA A 111 -7.70 19.91 10.05
N ARG A 112 -6.57 20.15 10.73
CA ARG A 112 -5.65 21.27 10.46
C ARG A 112 -4.54 20.95 9.46
N GLY A 113 -4.59 19.79 8.82
CA GLY A 113 -3.66 19.44 7.76
C GLY A 113 -2.44 18.64 8.20
N GLY A 114 -2.40 18.13 9.44
CA GLY A 114 -1.29 17.34 9.98
C GLY A 114 -1.49 15.83 9.83
N GLY A 115 -0.46 15.09 9.40
CA GLY A 115 -0.44 13.63 9.51
C GLY A 115 -0.06 13.18 10.93
N VAL A 116 -0.47 11.98 11.36
CA VAL A 116 -0.28 11.52 12.76
C VAL A 116 0.36 10.13 12.83
N GLY A 117 1.36 9.97 13.69
CA GLY A 117 1.91 8.67 14.09
C GLY A 117 1.51 8.31 15.52
N ILE A 118 1.16 7.05 15.77
CA ILE A 118 0.74 6.56 17.10
C ILE A 118 1.32 5.16 17.32
N ASN A 119 1.88 4.92 18.51
CA ASN A 119 2.38 3.61 18.90
C ASN A 119 1.38 2.92 19.83
N PHE A 120 0.81 1.80 19.36
CA PHE A 120 -0.25 1.04 20.03
C PHE A 120 0.27 -0.01 21.02
N SER A 121 1.59 -0.09 21.22
CA SER A 121 2.20 -1.08 22.14
C SER A 121 1.80 -0.90 23.60
N SER A 122 1.19 0.23 23.97
CA SER A 122 0.61 0.43 25.30
C SER A 122 -0.70 -0.31 25.52
N LEU A 123 -1.41 -0.75 24.48
CA LEU A 123 -2.73 -1.34 24.61
C LEU A 123 -2.65 -2.82 24.96
N ARG A 124 -3.45 -3.28 25.92
CA ARG A 124 -3.45 -4.69 26.34
C ARG A 124 -3.83 -5.64 25.21
N PRO A 125 -3.23 -6.85 25.16
CA PRO A 125 -3.47 -7.79 24.09
C PRO A 125 -4.91 -8.33 24.12
N ARG A 126 -5.37 -8.84 22.97
CA ARG A 126 -6.69 -9.48 22.85
C ARG A 126 -6.87 -10.58 23.88
N GLY A 127 -8.08 -10.68 24.44
CA GLY A 127 -8.40 -11.67 25.46
C GLY A 127 -7.93 -11.31 26.87
N SER A 128 -7.23 -10.18 27.06
CA SER A 128 -6.93 -9.67 28.40
C SER A 128 -8.20 -9.36 29.18
N ARG A 129 -8.24 -9.71 30.47
CA ARG A 129 -9.41 -9.45 31.33
C ARG A 129 -9.63 -7.94 31.53
N VAL A 130 -10.88 -7.50 31.43
CA VAL A 130 -11.31 -6.13 31.74
C VAL A 130 -12.22 -6.17 32.97
N LYS A 131 -11.62 -6.09 34.15
CA LYS A 131 -12.29 -6.32 35.44
C LYS A 131 -13.52 -5.44 35.66
N LYS A 132 -13.40 -4.14 35.36
CA LYS A 132 -14.45 -3.13 35.62
C LYS A 132 -15.80 -3.42 34.94
N VAL A 133 -15.77 -4.07 33.77
CA VAL A 133 -16.98 -4.39 32.97
C VAL A 133 -17.17 -5.89 32.78
N ASN A 134 -16.46 -6.70 33.58
CA ASN A 134 -16.53 -8.16 33.57
C ASN A 134 -16.32 -8.81 32.17
N GLY A 135 -15.54 -8.19 31.30
CA GLY A 135 -15.36 -8.59 29.90
C GLY A 135 -13.91 -8.89 29.51
N PHE A 136 -13.65 -8.98 28.21
CA PHE A 136 -12.33 -9.23 27.62
C PHE A 136 -11.96 -8.16 26.59
N SER A 137 -10.68 -7.84 26.48
CA SER A 137 -10.15 -6.88 25.51
C SER A 137 -10.26 -7.41 24.09
N SER A 138 -10.63 -6.52 23.16
CA SER A 138 -10.58 -6.77 21.72
C SER A 138 -9.18 -6.68 21.11
N GLY A 139 -8.21 -6.15 21.86
CA GLY A 139 -6.82 -5.95 21.42
C GLY A 139 -6.60 -4.68 20.59
N PRO A 140 -5.33 -4.25 20.40
CA PRO A 140 -4.95 -3.07 19.62
C PRO A 140 -5.42 -3.07 18.16
N ILE A 141 -5.49 -4.22 17.48
CA ILE A 141 -5.80 -4.28 16.05
C ILE A 141 -7.25 -3.84 15.77
N ASN A 142 -8.20 -4.19 16.64
CA ASN A 142 -9.59 -3.73 16.49
C ASN A 142 -9.69 -2.20 16.67
N TRP A 143 -8.91 -1.62 17.59
CA TRP A 143 -8.84 -0.16 17.71
C TRP A 143 -8.15 0.47 16.50
N ALA A 144 -7.17 -0.19 15.88
CA ALA A 144 -6.49 0.29 14.69
C ALA A 144 -7.46 0.48 13.51
N GLU A 145 -8.45 -0.41 13.40
CA GLU A 145 -9.52 -0.30 12.41
C GLU A 145 -10.36 0.98 12.61
N LEU A 146 -10.73 1.31 13.86
CA LEU A 146 -11.44 2.56 14.17
C LEU A 146 -10.64 3.80 13.75
N PHE A 147 -9.35 3.84 14.07
CA PHE A 147 -8.47 4.95 13.70
C PHE A 147 -8.29 5.04 12.17
N SER A 148 -8.23 3.91 11.48
CA SER A 148 -8.19 3.82 10.03
C SER A 148 -9.44 4.39 9.38
N VAL A 149 -10.63 3.99 9.85
CA VAL A 149 -11.93 4.49 9.35
C VAL A 149 -12.01 6.00 9.54
N ALA A 150 -11.66 6.50 10.73
CA ALA A 150 -11.63 7.93 10.99
C ALA A 150 -10.72 8.70 10.01
N THR A 151 -9.54 8.14 9.72
CA THR A 151 -8.56 8.77 8.83
C THR A 151 -8.99 8.78 7.36
N LYS A 152 -9.57 7.68 6.88
CA LYS A 152 -9.91 7.50 5.46
C LYS A 152 -11.27 8.08 5.09
N ASP A 153 -12.29 7.77 5.88
CA ASP A 153 -13.70 7.93 5.48
C ASP A 153 -14.37 9.13 6.16
N ILE A 154 -13.85 9.58 7.30
CA ILE A 154 -14.46 10.66 8.09
C ILE A 154 -13.73 12.00 7.88
N ILE A 155 -12.39 12.02 7.94
CA ILE A 155 -11.63 13.27 7.99
C ILE A 155 -11.07 13.66 6.62
N GLN A 156 -11.36 14.90 6.20
CA GLN A 156 -10.62 15.56 5.12
C GLN A 156 -9.53 16.46 5.70
N GLN A 157 -8.28 16.01 5.59
CA GLN A 157 -7.10 16.70 6.06
C GLN A 157 -6.97 18.10 5.41
N GLY A 158 -7.11 19.15 6.21
CA GLY A 158 -7.10 20.54 5.75
C GLY A 158 -8.17 20.86 4.69
N GLY A 159 -9.30 20.15 4.70
CA GLY A 159 -10.46 20.38 3.83
C GLY A 159 -10.29 19.97 2.36
N THR A 160 -9.17 19.34 1.98
CA THR A 160 -8.87 19.03 0.57
C THR A 160 -8.13 17.70 0.34
N ARG A 161 -7.61 17.03 1.38
CA ARG A 161 -6.79 15.81 1.25
C ARG A 161 -7.29 14.68 2.15
N ARG A 162 -6.96 13.43 1.81
CA ARG A 162 -7.13 12.28 2.73
C ARG A 162 -6.11 12.38 3.87
N GLY A 163 -6.50 11.93 5.07
CA GLY A 163 -5.63 11.84 6.24
C GLY A 163 -4.44 10.91 6.02
N ALA A 164 -3.36 11.12 6.77
CA ALA A 164 -2.20 10.24 6.79
C ALA A 164 -1.92 9.75 8.22
N LEU A 165 -2.00 8.44 8.43
CA LEU A 165 -1.85 7.80 9.74
C LEU A 165 -0.76 6.72 9.68
N MET A 166 0.11 6.71 10.69
CA MET A 166 1.03 5.61 10.98
C MET A 166 0.66 4.98 12.31
N LEU A 167 0.53 3.65 12.32
CA LEU A 167 0.35 2.86 13.52
C LEU A 167 1.55 1.94 13.71
N LEU A 168 2.15 2.01 14.91
CA LEU A 168 3.29 1.18 15.30
C LEU A 168 2.89 0.14 16.34
N LEU A 169 3.49 -1.04 16.24
CA LEU A 169 3.46 -2.06 17.29
C LEU A 169 4.87 -2.62 17.52
N ALA A 170 5.27 -2.82 18.78
CA ALA A 170 6.60 -3.28 19.12
C ALA A 170 6.77 -4.80 18.96
N ASP A 171 8.00 -5.21 18.68
CA ASP A 171 8.40 -6.60 18.42
C ASP A 171 8.06 -7.60 19.56
N TRP A 172 7.90 -7.12 20.79
CA TRP A 172 7.63 -7.92 21.98
C TRP A 172 6.13 -8.08 22.27
N HIS A 173 5.25 -7.38 21.55
CA HIS A 173 3.82 -7.32 21.88
C HIS A 173 3.11 -8.65 21.55
N PRO A 174 2.18 -9.16 22.40
CA PRO A 174 1.54 -10.48 22.17
C PRO A 174 0.69 -10.57 20.90
N ASP A 175 0.10 -9.46 20.46
CA ASP A 175 -0.72 -9.41 19.23
C ASP A 175 0.10 -9.12 17.95
N ILE A 176 1.43 -9.30 17.98
CA ILE A 176 2.30 -8.98 16.84
C ILE A 176 1.99 -9.79 15.58
N GLU A 177 1.70 -11.09 15.71
CA GLU A 177 1.44 -11.96 14.54
C GLU A 177 0.21 -11.47 13.77
N GLU A 178 -0.86 -11.08 14.46
CA GLU A 178 -2.05 -10.51 13.82
C GLU A 178 -1.75 -9.15 13.18
N PHE A 179 -1.02 -8.28 13.88
CA PHE A 179 -0.64 -6.97 13.35
C PHE A 179 0.16 -7.08 12.04
N ILE A 180 1.02 -8.10 11.93
CA ILE A 180 1.76 -8.39 10.70
C ILE A 180 0.82 -8.81 9.57
N THR A 181 -0.14 -9.68 9.84
CA THR A 181 -0.95 -10.31 8.79
C THR A 181 -2.24 -9.58 8.43
N VAL A 182 -2.72 -8.65 9.26
CA VAL A 182 -4.07 -8.06 9.12
C VAL A 182 -4.33 -7.42 7.76
N LYS A 183 -3.32 -6.79 7.14
CA LYS A 183 -3.45 -6.14 5.82
C LYS A 183 -3.15 -7.06 4.63
N GLN A 184 -2.97 -8.35 4.85
CA GLN A 184 -3.10 -9.33 3.77
C GLN A 184 -4.55 -9.37 3.25
N ASP A 185 -5.52 -9.04 4.11
CA ASP A 185 -6.84 -8.59 3.69
C ASP A 185 -6.79 -7.10 3.36
N LEU A 186 -6.78 -6.78 2.07
CA LEU A 186 -6.66 -5.40 1.56
C LEU A 186 -7.86 -4.51 1.92
N ASN A 187 -8.95 -5.07 2.45
CA ASN A 187 -10.11 -4.29 2.91
C ASN A 187 -9.94 -3.77 4.34
N LYS A 188 -9.05 -4.36 5.14
CA LYS A 188 -8.83 -3.98 6.53
C LYS A 188 -7.78 -2.88 6.65
N ILE A 189 -8.01 -1.95 7.58
CA ILE A 189 -7.07 -0.89 7.96
C ILE A 189 -6.47 -0.16 6.73
N ASN A 190 -7.34 0.21 5.80
CA ASN A 190 -7.01 0.85 4.52
C ASN A 190 -6.73 2.36 4.62
N GLY A 191 -6.86 2.94 5.82
CA GLY A 191 -6.61 4.34 6.16
C GLY A 191 -5.35 4.59 6.98
N ALA A 192 -4.56 3.55 7.28
CA ALA A 192 -3.31 3.67 8.03
C ALA A 192 -2.18 2.85 7.39
N ASN A 193 -0.95 3.35 7.50
CA ASN A 193 0.26 2.57 7.28
C ASN A 193 0.58 1.80 8.57
N LEU A 194 0.93 0.52 8.46
CA LEU A 194 1.39 -0.28 9.58
C LEU A 194 2.91 -0.46 9.52
N SER A 195 3.58 -0.31 10.66
CA SER A 195 5.00 -0.64 10.79
C SER A 195 5.33 -1.23 12.15
N LEU A 196 6.34 -2.07 12.20
CA LEU A 196 6.82 -2.65 13.45
C LEU A 196 7.97 -1.84 14.05
N ALA A 197 7.91 -1.60 15.36
CA ALA A 197 9.02 -1.09 16.14
C ALA A 197 9.94 -2.26 16.52
N ILE A 198 10.98 -2.45 15.72
CA ILE A 198 11.98 -3.51 15.85
C ILE A 198 13.14 -3.03 16.73
N SER A 199 13.53 -3.84 17.71
CA SER A 199 14.67 -3.65 18.60
C SER A 199 15.93 -4.33 18.06
N ASP A 200 17.10 -3.87 18.52
CA ASP A 200 18.36 -4.53 18.17
C ASP A 200 18.42 -5.94 18.78
N ARG A 201 17.87 -6.10 19.99
CA ARG A 201 17.76 -7.41 20.66
C ARG A 201 16.93 -8.42 19.86
N PHE A 202 15.84 -7.98 19.23
CA PHE A 202 15.06 -8.85 18.35
C PHE A 202 15.88 -9.27 17.13
N MET A 203 16.60 -8.33 16.50
CA MET A 203 17.46 -8.65 15.34
C MET A 203 18.60 -9.61 15.71
N GLU A 204 19.21 -9.45 16.88
CA GLU A 204 20.18 -10.41 17.42
C GLU A 204 19.56 -11.80 17.64
N ALA A 205 18.32 -11.85 18.14
CA ALA A 205 17.59 -13.11 18.32
C ALA A 205 17.24 -13.77 16.97
N VAL A 206 16.89 -12.99 15.94
CA VAL A 206 16.66 -13.49 14.57
C VAL A 206 17.92 -14.13 13.99
N GLU A 207 19.07 -13.47 14.15
CA GLU A 207 20.36 -13.96 13.66
C GLU A 207 20.74 -15.29 14.34
N LYS A 208 20.54 -15.37 15.66
CA LYS A 208 20.85 -16.56 16.48
C LYS A 208 19.78 -17.66 16.48
N ASP A 209 18.66 -17.45 15.79
CA ASP A 209 17.47 -18.32 15.87
C ASP A 209 16.97 -18.56 17.32
N ALA A 210 17.11 -17.53 18.14
CA ALA A 210 16.79 -17.58 19.55
C ALA A 210 15.27 -17.49 19.78
N ASP A 211 14.86 -17.92 20.97
CA ASP A 211 13.51 -17.73 21.45
C ASP A 211 13.25 -16.26 21.76
N TRP A 212 12.05 -15.81 21.43
CA TRP A 212 11.56 -14.45 21.62
C TRP A 212 10.28 -14.49 22.45
N PRO A 213 10.31 -14.02 23.69
CA PRO A 213 9.12 -13.98 24.53
C PRO A 213 8.24 -12.78 24.13
N LEU A 214 6.99 -13.08 23.80
CA LEU A 214 5.95 -12.08 23.65
C LEU A 214 5.38 -11.78 25.04
N VAL A 215 5.51 -10.54 25.47
CA VAL A 215 5.28 -10.12 26.86
C VAL A 215 4.35 -8.93 26.95
N PHE A 216 3.69 -8.80 28.08
CA PHE A 216 2.94 -7.59 28.41
C PHE A 216 3.05 -7.33 29.92
N PRO A 217 2.95 -6.07 30.40
CA PRO A 217 2.89 -5.80 31.84
C PRO A 217 1.81 -6.60 32.57
N ASP A 218 2.07 -6.92 33.84
CA ASP A 218 1.01 -7.42 34.72
C ASP A 218 0.00 -6.30 35.01
N THR A 219 -1.16 -6.36 34.35
CA THR A 219 -2.25 -5.40 34.51
C THR A 219 -2.88 -5.41 35.92
N ASN A 220 -2.48 -6.33 36.81
CA ASN A 220 -2.86 -6.34 38.22
C ASN A 220 -1.91 -5.53 39.12
N ASP A 221 -0.78 -5.05 38.60
CA ASP A 221 0.12 -4.18 39.36
C ASP A 221 -0.63 -2.92 39.80
N ARG A 222 -0.49 -2.55 41.08
CA ARG A 222 -1.22 -1.41 41.67
C ARG A 222 -0.89 -0.08 41.00
N GLU A 223 0.29 0.03 40.39
CA GLU A 223 0.73 1.25 39.71
C GLU A 223 0.59 1.15 38.18
N TYR A 224 -0.07 0.11 37.65
CA TYR A 224 -0.26 -0.10 36.20
C TYR A 224 -0.93 1.10 35.52
N ASP A 225 -2.12 1.49 36.00
CA ASP A 225 -2.92 2.57 35.38
C ASP A 225 -2.18 3.92 35.41
N GLU A 226 -1.32 4.14 36.41
CA GLU A 226 -0.57 5.39 36.59
C GLU A 226 0.72 5.40 35.75
N LYS A 227 1.54 4.35 35.87
CA LYS A 227 2.92 4.33 35.38
C LYS A 227 3.10 3.70 33.99
N TRP A 228 2.15 2.89 33.52
CA TRP A 228 2.28 2.29 32.18
C TRP A 228 2.08 3.33 31.07
N ASP A 229 3.03 3.35 30.13
CA ASP A 229 3.10 4.32 29.03
C ASP A 229 3.43 3.67 27.67
N GLY A 230 3.54 2.34 27.61
CA GLY A 230 3.93 1.60 26.41
C GLY A 230 5.43 1.28 26.29
N ASP A 231 6.25 1.67 27.27
CA ASP A 231 7.68 1.35 27.30
C ASP A 231 7.99 0.15 28.21
N ILE A 232 8.08 -1.04 27.59
CA ILE A 232 8.36 -2.28 28.33
C ILE A 232 9.72 -2.27 29.04
N ASP A 233 10.72 -1.56 28.51
CA ASP A 233 12.04 -1.51 29.12
C ASP A 233 12.03 -0.61 30.35
N SER A 234 11.31 0.52 30.29
CA SER A 234 11.08 1.37 31.46
C SER A 234 10.34 0.59 32.56
N TRP A 235 9.28 -0.15 32.19
CA TRP A 235 8.52 -1.00 33.11
C TRP A 235 9.41 -2.04 33.82
N LYS A 236 10.23 -2.77 33.05
CA LYS A 236 11.19 -3.75 33.61
C LYS A 236 12.22 -3.08 34.53
N LYS A 237 12.76 -1.92 34.17
CA LYS A 237 13.75 -1.18 34.99
C LYS A 237 13.18 -0.72 36.33
N MET A 238 11.86 -0.48 36.41
CA MET A 238 11.17 -0.17 37.67
C MET A 238 10.95 -1.40 38.58
N GLY A 239 11.44 -2.59 38.19
CA GLY A 239 11.23 -3.83 38.93
C GLY A 239 9.79 -4.36 38.85
N LYS A 240 9.02 -3.89 37.86
CA LYS A 240 7.60 -4.24 37.71
C LYS A 240 7.42 -5.60 37.03
N LYS A 241 6.32 -6.28 37.37
CA LYS A 241 6.02 -7.62 36.85
C LYS A 241 5.59 -7.57 35.38
N ILE A 242 6.02 -8.58 34.63
CA ILE A 242 5.65 -8.83 33.24
C ILE A 242 5.06 -10.24 33.13
N ASN A 243 4.06 -10.40 32.28
CA ASN A 243 3.49 -11.68 31.92
C ASN A 243 4.07 -12.11 30.57
N VAL A 244 4.57 -13.35 30.50
CA VAL A 244 4.92 -13.99 29.23
C VAL A 244 3.67 -14.65 28.68
N HIS A 245 3.19 -14.16 27.54
CA HIS A 245 1.98 -14.69 26.90
C HIS A 245 2.28 -15.88 25.99
N LYS A 246 3.41 -15.81 25.28
CA LYS A 246 3.84 -16.82 24.31
C LYS A 246 5.35 -16.69 24.10
N VAL A 247 6.02 -17.80 23.82
CA VAL A 247 7.41 -17.79 23.37
C VAL A 247 7.43 -18.33 21.94
N VAL A 248 8.09 -17.61 21.03
CA VAL A 248 8.18 -17.95 19.60
C VAL A 248 9.62 -17.89 19.14
N LYS A 249 9.98 -18.53 18.03
CA LYS A 249 11.28 -18.29 17.39
C LYS A 249 11.30 -16.89 16.78
N ALA A 250 12.33 -16.10 17.09
CA ALA A 250 12.48 -14.75 16.52
C ALA A 250 12.49 -14.79 14.98
N ARG A 251 13.18 -15.79 14.41
CA ARG A 251 13.25 -16.02 12.96
C ARG A 251 11.88 -16.26 12.33
N ARG A 252 10.98 -16.99 13.00
CA ARG A 252 9.60 -17.20 12.52
C ARG A 252 8.85 -15.87 12.38
N ILE A 253 8.98 -14.97 13.34
CA ILE A 253 8.34 -13.64 13.27
C ILE A 253 8.95 -12.82 12.13
N TRP A 254 10.28 -12.89 11.95
CA TRP A 254 10.95 -12.20 10.85
C TRP A 254 10.53 -12.71 9.46
N ASP A 255 10.36 -14.02 9.32
CA ASP A 255 9.87 -14.65 8.09
C ASP A 255 8.43 -14.21 7.80
N LEU A 256 7.58 -14.17 8.83
CA LEU A 256 6.21 -13.69 8.73
C LEU A 256 6.14 -12.21 8.28
N ILE A 257 7.04 -11.37 8.79
CA ILE A 257 7.15 -9.96 8.38
C ILE A 257 7.50 -9.85 6.90
N ALA A 258 8.50 -10.59 6.43
CA ALA A 258 8.92 -10.58 5.04
C ALA A 258 7.80 -11.10 4.11
N GLU A 259 7.11 -12.17 4.51
CA GLU A 259 6.00 -12.74 3.73
C GLU A 259 4.82 -11.77 3.64
N ALA A 260 4.43 -11.14 4.75
CA ALA A 260 3.35 -10.16 4.74
C ALA A 260 3.69 -8.94 3.88
N ALA A 261 4.90 -8.38 4.04
CA ALA A 261 5.36 -7.26 3.22
C ALA A 261 5.41 -7.62 1.72
N TRP A 262 5.77 -8.86 1.38
CA TRP A 262 5.73 -9.35 0.00
C TRP A 262 4.30 -9.44 -0.57
N LYS A 263 3.33 -9.84 0.26
CA LYS A 263 1.91 -9.99 -0.11
C LYS A 263 1.20 -8.63 -0.24
N SER A 264 1.42 -7.70 0.69
CA SER A 264 0.59 -6.50 0.85
C SER A 264 1.36 -5.17 0.89
N ALA A 265 2.69 -5.19 0.72
CA ALA A 265 3.60 -4.06 0.92
C ALA A 265 3.70 -3.55 2.38
N GLU A 266 3.11 -4.27 3.34
CA GLU A 266 3.12 -3.95 4.77
C GLU A 266 3.25 -5.21 5.63
N PRO A 267 3.79 -5.11 6.86
CA PRO A 267 4.24 -3.89 7.53
C PRO A 267 5.62 -3.41 7.06
N GLY A 268 5.86 -2.10 7.18
CA GLY A 268 7.23 -1.56 7.17
C GLY A 268 7.96 -1.90 8.47
N VAL A 269 9.27 -1.68 8.52
CA VAL A 269 10.07 -1.87 9.75
C VAL A 269 10.75 -0.57 10.18
N VAL A 270 10.68 -0.29 11.47
CA VAL A 270 11.28 0.87 12.14
C VAL A 270 12.20 0.34 13.23
N PHE A 271 13.51 0.57 13.09
CA PHE A 271 14.50 0.13 14.08
C PHE A 271 14.54 1.12 15.26
N LEU A 272 13.49 1.09 16.09
CA LEU A 272 13.21 2.13 17.09
C LEU A 272 14.26 2.20 18.21
N GLU A 273 14.90 1.08 18.56
CA GLU A 273 16.02 1.08 19.50
C GLU A 273 17.22 1.87 18.92
N ARG A 274 17.54 1.65 17.65
CA ARG A 274 18.59 2.38 16.93
C ARG A 274 18.29 3.87 16.81
N TYR A 275 17.03 4.25 16.53
CA TYR A 275 16.60 5.64 16.59
C TYR A 275 16.99 6.29 17.92
N ASN A 276 16.67 5.62 19.03
CA ASN A 276 16.96 6.15 20.36
C ASN A 276 18.46 6.17 20.69
N LYS A 277 19.25 5.17 20.26
CA LYS A 277 20.72 5.17 20.40
C LYS A 277 21.38 6.35 19.68
N LEU A 278 20.81 6.77 18.55
CA LEU A 278 21.31 7.90 17.74
C LEU A 278 20.57 9.21 18.01
N TYR A 279 19.62 9.25 18.92
CA TYR A 279 18.83 10.44 19.19
C TYR A 279 19.64 11.48 19.98
N ASN A 280 19.78 12.69 19.44
CA ASN A 280 20.61 13.74 20.06
C ASN A 280 20.10 14.19 21.43
N ASN A 281 18.79 14.14 21.65
CA ASN A 281 18.13 14.67 22.85
C ASN A 281 17.63 13.54 23.79
N TYR A 282 18.31 12.39 23.75
CA TYR A 282 17.97 11.15 24.46
C TYR A 282 17.81 11.29 25.98
N TYR A 283 18.47 12.28 26.58
CA TYR A 283 18.43 12.51 28.03
C TYR A 283 17.17 13.27 28.48
N TRP A 284 16.44 13.90 27.56
CA TRP A 284 15.24 14.67 27.89
C TRP A 284 13.96 14.00 27.40
N ASN A 285 13.98 13.41 26.21
CA ASN A 285 12.83 12.71 25.63
C ASN A 285 13.26 11.40 24.99
N LYS A 286 12.28 10.50 24.78
CA LYS A 286 12.45 9.23 24.06
C LYS A 286 11.64 9.27 22.76
N ILE A 287 12.20 8.75 21.68
CA ILE A 287 11.46 8.52 20.44
C ILE A 287 10.55 7.30 20.65
N ILE A 288 9.25 7.51 20.57
CA ILE A 288 8.24 6.47 20.81
C ILE A 288 7.56 5.98 19.54
N CYS A 289 7.60 6.78 18.48
CA CYS A 289 6.95 6.48 17.20
C CYS A 289 7.65 7.23 16.05
N VAL A 290 7.19 6.98 14.83
CA VAL A 290 7.53 7.77 13.65
C VAL A 290 6.30 8.46 13.09
N ASN A 291 6.51 9.53 12.33
CA ASN A 291 5.45 10.17 11.56
C ASN A 291 4.93 9.27 10.39
N PRO A 292 3.84 9.64 9.70
CA PRO A 292 3.23 8.83 8.63
C PRO A 292 4.14 8.30 7.52
N CYS A 293 5.21 9.03 7.22
CA CYS A 293 6.14 8.68 6.15
C CYS A 293 7.42 7.99 6.65
N GLY A 294 7.63 7.90 7.97
CA GLY A 294 8.72 7.13 8.58
C GLY A 294 10.09 7.83 8.61
N GLU A 295 10.19 9.07 8.14
CA GLU A 295 11.42 9.87 8.12
C GLU A 295 11.73 10.58 9.43
N GLU A 296 10.74 10.77 10.30
CA GLU A 296 10.89 11.49 11.56
C GLU A 296 10.52 10.58 12.72
N GLY A 297 11.53 10.13 13.44
CA GLY A 297 11.37 9.58 14.78
C GLY A 297 11.06 10.71 15.75
N LEU A 298 9.87 10.66 16.36
CA LEU A 298 9.36 11.72 17.22
C LEU A 298 9.01 11.20 18.63
N PRO A 299 9.25 12.02 19.67
CA PRO A 299 8.66 11.78 20.98
C PRO A 299 7.15 12.07 20.95
N GLY A 300 6.45 11.75 22.04
CA GLY A 300 5.06 12.21 22.22
C GLY A 300 4.95 13.73 22.09
N TRP A 301 4.00 14.20 21.29
CA TRP A 301 3.80 15.59 20.87
C TRP A 301 4.91 16.19 19.99
N GLY A 302 5.85 15.39 19.49
CA GLY A 302 6.84 15.83 18.53
C GLY A 302 6.23 16.19 17.17
N VAL A 303 6.92 17.03 16.39
CA VAL A 303 6.42 17.57 15.11
C VAL A 303 7.46 17.57 14.00
N CYS A 304 6.99 17.58 12.76
CA CYS A 304 7.83 17.70 11.56
C CYS A 304 7.82 19.15 11.03
N ASN A 305 8.89 19.90 11.30
CA ASN A 305 9.15 21.20 10.68
C ASN A 305 10.01 21.02 9.42
N LEU A 306 9.36 20.72 8.30
CA LEU A 306 10.04 20.23 7.10
C LEU A 306 10.48 21.33 6.13
N GLY A 307 11.51 21.02 5.35
CA GLY A 307 11.97 21.82 4.21
C GLY A 307 13.02 21.05 3.42
N SER A 308 13.18 21.37 2.13
CA SER A 308 14.02 20.58 1.23
C SER A 308 14.86 21.45 0.32
N ILE A 309 16.16 21.21 0.26
CA ILE A 309 17.05 21.82 -0.75
C ILE A 309 16.93 21.05 -2.06
N ASN A 310 16.69 21.76 -3.16
CA ASN A 310 16.63 21.15 -4.48
C ASN A 310 18.04 20.97 -5.03
N LEU A 311 18.55 19.74 -5.06
CA LEU A 311 19.90 19.43 -5.52
C LEU A 311 20.05 19.63 -7.04
N SER A 312 18.96 19.41 -7.79
CA SER A 312 18.95 19.49 -9.26
C SER A 312 19.28 20.90 -9.77
N VAL A 313 18.86 21.95 -9.06
CA VAL A 313 19.13 23.35 -9.46
C VAL A 313 20.54 23.83 -9.09
N LEU A 314 21.30 23.01 -8.35
CA LEU A 314 22.68 23.31 -7.96
C LEU A 314 23.71 22.73 -8.95
N VAL A 315 23.25 21.96 -9.95
CA VAL A 315 24.10 21.50 -11.05
C VAL A 315 24.10 22.54 -12.17
N LYS A 316 25.27 23.11 -12.44
CA LYS A 316 25.50 24.07 -13.53
C LYS A 316 26.03 23.34 -14.77
N GLY A 317 25.64 23.79 -15.96
CA GLY A 317 26.12 23.24 -17.22
C GLY A 317 25.31 23.72 -18.42
N ASN A 318 25.86 23.54 -19.63
CA ASN A 318 25.27 24.00 -20.89
C ASN A 318 24.49 22.86 -21.59
N GLY A 319 23.46 22.33 -20.91
CA GLY A 319 22.63 21.22 -21.41
C GLY A 319 23.01 19.85 -20.86
N LEU A 320 22.28 18.81 -21.29
CA LEU A 320 22.40 17.45 -20.78
C LEU A 320 23.51 16.61 -21.44
N ASP A 321 24.13 17.11 -22.51
CA ASP A 321 25.12 16.33 -23.28
C ASP A 321 26.52 16.41 -22.69
N LYS A 322 26.74 17.35 -21.76
CA LYS A 322 27.98 17.51 -21.04
C LYS A 322 27.71 17.38 -19.55
N LYS A 323 28.58 16.66 -18.85
CA LYS A 323 28.55 16.52 -17.40
C LYS A 323 28.56 17.91 -16.75
N GLY A 324 27.56 18.17 -15.92
CA GLY A 324 27.49 19.39 -15.13
C GLY A 324 28.46 19.43 -13.96
N GLU A 325 28.53 20.58 -13.30
CA GLU A 325 29.30 20.81 -12.08
C GLU A 325 28.37 21.17 -10.92
N PHE A 326 28.56 20.53 -9.76
CA PHE A 326 27.72 20.77 -8.59
C PHE A 326 28.26 21.92 -7.73
N ASP A 327 27.44 22.93 -7.46
CA ASP A 327 27.82 24.12 -6.70
C ASP A 327 27.70 23.92 -5.17
N PHE A 328 28.77 23.39 -4.57
CA PHE A 328 28.87 23.22 -3.11
C PHE A 328 28.86 24.55 -2.34
N LYS A 329 29.26 25.67 -2.96
CA LYS A 329 29.27 26.99 -2.30
C LYS A 329 27.84 27.49 -2.08
N ILE A 330 26.99 27.36 -3.10
CA ILE A 330 25.57 27.69 -2.99
C ILE A 330 24.86 26.71 -2.06
N LEU A 331 25.17 25.41 -2.11
CA LEU A 331 24.62 24.43 -1.16
C LEU A 331 24.81 24.89 0.29
N LYS A 332 26.03 25.25 0.68
CA LYS A 332 26.33 25.71 2.05
C LYS A 332 25.53 26.96 2.44
N ARG A 333 25.41 27.94 1.54
CA ARG A 333 24.61 29.15 1.77
C ARG A 333 23.13 28.81 1.98
N LEU A 334 22.58 27.89 1.17
CA LEU A 334 21.19 27.46 1.28
C LEU A 334 20.91 26.73 2.58
N VAL A 335 21.82 25.83 3.02
CA VAL A 335 21.70 25.14 4.31
C VAL A 335 21.60 26.15 5.46
N ARG A 336 22.49 27.15 5.50
CA ARG A 336 22.47 28.22 6.52
C ARG A 336 21.14 28.98 6.53
N ALA A 337 20.66 29.39 5.36
CA ALA A 337 19.40 30.10 5.23
C ALA A 337 18.20 29.23 5.64
N ALA A 338 18.18 27.95 5.25
CA ALA A 338 17.13 27.00 5.57
C ALA A 338 17.03 26.75 7.08
N ILE A 339 18.15 26.49 7.76
CA ILE A 339 18.18 26.27 9.21
C ILE A 339 17.64 27.50 9.96
N ARG A 340 18.05 28.72 9.56
CA ARG A 340 17.55 29.96 10.14
C ARG A 340 16.05 30.17 9.87
N LEU A 341 15.60 29.93 8.64
CA LEU A 341 14.20 30.06 8.23
C LEU A 341 13.32 29.11 9.02
N GLN A 342 13.68 27.82 9.11
CA GLN A 342 12.91 26.83 9.85
C GLN A 342 12.92 27.12 11.36
N ASP A 343 14.02 27.62 11.94
CA ASP A 343 14.03 28.06 13.35
C ASP A 343 13.04 29.19 13.61
N ASN A 344 12.89 30.13 12.68
CA ASN A 344 11.91 31.22 12.80
C ASN A 344 10.46 30.72 12.67
N VAL A 345 10.21 29.68 11.87
CA VAL A 345 8.88 29.05 11.75
C VAL A 345 8.41 28.50 13.11
N ILE A 346 9.32 28.03 13.96
CA ILE A 346 8.98 27.54 15.31
C ILE A 346 8.32 28.64 16.14
N ASP A 347 8.75 29.89 15.98
CA ASP A 347 8.22 31.05 16.70
C ASP A 347 6.94 31.63 16.03
N MET A 348 6.50 31.04 14.91
CA MET A 348 5.31 31.46 14.18
C MET A 348 4.10 30.54 14.39
N ASP A 349 4.32 29.25 14.63
CA ASP A 349 3.23 28.26 14.70
C ASP A 349 2.25 28.58 15.86
N PRO A 350 0.93 28.42 15.65
CA PRO A 350 -0.07 28.72 16.67
C PRO A 350 -0.19 27.66 17.79
N TYR A 351 0.40 26.48 17.62
CA TYR A 351 0.40 25.35 18.57
C TYR A 351 -0.98 24.90 19.03
N VAL A 352 -1.60 24.03 18.24
CA VAL A 352 -2.96 23.49 18.47
C VAL A 352 -3.13 22.85 19.85
N PHE A 353 -2.10 22.15 20.35
CA PHE A 353 -2.13 21.52 21.67
C PHE A 353 -0.99 22.04 22.56
N PRO A 354 -1.23 22.22 23.88
CA PRO A 354 -0.19 22.61 24.83
C PRO A 354 0.99 21.65 24.85
N GLY A 355 0.75 20.33 24.67
CA GLY A 355 1.81 19.33 24.58
C GLY A 355 2.78 19.61 23.43
N ILE A 356 2.26 20.03 22.28
CA ILE A 356 3.08 20.38 21.11
C ILE A 356 3.93 21.61 21.42
N LYS A 357 3.35 22.65 22.02
CA LYS A 357 4.10 23.85 22.43
C LYS A 357 5.20 23.53 23.44
N LYS A 358 4.89 22.69 24.43
CA LYS A 358 5.84 22.23 25.44
C LYS A 358 7.01 21.49 24.79
N THR A 359 6.72 20.59 23.86
CA THR A 359 7.75 19.75 23.22
C THR A 359 8.58 20.54 22.22
N GLN A 360 7.95 21.27 21.30
CA GLN A 360 8.63 21.91 20.19
C GLN A 360 9.21 23.29 20.54
N LEU A 361 8.39 24.25 21.00
CA LEU A 361 8.83 25.61 21.27
C LEU A 361 9.68 25.70 22.55
N ASN A 362 9.19 25.11 23.63
CA ASN A 362 9.77 25.20 24.97
C ASN A 362 10.74 24.05 25.28
N GLY A 363 10.98 23.18 24.31
CA GLY A 363 11.68 21.92 24.48
C GLY A 363 12.84 21.76 23.52
N GLU A 364 12.59 21.12 22.38
CA GLU A 364 13.61 20.59 21.48
C GLU A 364 13.93 21.52 20.28
N ARG A 365 13.02 22.43 19.90
CA ARG A 365 13.12 23.29 18.71
C ARG A 365 13.56 22.52 17.46
N ARG A 366 12.94 21.37 17.19
CA ARG A 366 13.33 20.44 16.11
C ARG A 366 13.09 21.05 14.73
N LEU A 367 14.04 20.78 13.82
CA LEU A 367 13.93 21.04 12.40
C LEU A 367 14.03 19.71 11.63
N GLY A 368 13.54 19.71 10.39
CA GLY A 368 13.69 18.62 9.44
C GLY A 368 14.09 19.16 8.07
N LEU A 369 15.37 19.46 7.90
CA LEU A 369 15.95 19.85 6.62
C LEU A 369 16.34 18.60 5.83
N GLY A 370 15.74 18.46 4.65
CA GLY A 370 16.03 17.41 3.70
C GLY A 370 16.45 17.92 2.34
N THR A 371 16.32 17.07 1.34
CA THR A 371 16.61 17.38 -0.05
C THR A 371 15.47 16.96 -0.96
N MET A 372 15.49 17.45 -2.20
CA MET A 372 14.74 16.90 -3.33
C MET A 372 15.60 16.93 -4.58
N GLY A 373 15.16 16.26 -5.64
CA GLY A 373 15.83 16.32 -6.94
C GLY A 373 17.15 15.55 -6.99
N LEU A 374 17.38 14.57 -6.12
CA LEU A 374 18.61 13.77 -6.13
C LEU A 374 18.77 13.02 -7.46
N GLY A 375 17.72 12.32 -7.91
CA GLY A 375 17.76 11.60 -9.20
C GLY A 375 18.10 12.52 -10.37
N ASP A 376 17.48 13.69 -10.42
CA ASP A 376 17.73 14.69 -11.48
C ASP A 376 19.16 15.26 -11.40
N ALA A 377 19.68 15.49 -10.20
CA ALA A 377 21.04 15.97 -10.00
C ALA A 377 22.06 14.95 -10.51
N LEU A 378 21.87 13.67 -10.22
CA LEU A 378 22.74 12.60 -10.71
C LEU A 378 22.70 12.47 -12.23
N ILE A 379 21.51 12.57 -12.84
CA ILE A 379 21.34 12.61 -14.30
C ILE A 379 22.16 13.77 -14.89
N LYS A 380 22.03 14.99 -14.35
CA LYS A 380 22.79 16.17 -14.84
C LYS A 380 24.30 16.06 -14.63
N LEU A 381 24.74 15.25 -13.67
CA LEU A 381 26.15 14.99 -13.37
C LEU A 381 26.70 13.75 -14.11
N HIS A 382 25.88 13.10 -14.94
CA HIS A 382 26.21 11.84 -15.62
C HIS A 382 26.66 10.75 -14.64
N LEU A 383 25.97 10.63 -13.51
CA LEU A 383 26.21 9.61 -12.48
C LEU A 383 25.02 8.66 -12.42
N ARG A 384 25.28 7.35 -12.55
CA ARG A 384 24.25 6.32 -12.42
C ARG A 384 23.82 6.18 -10.97
N TYR A 385 22.52 6.28 -10.69
CA TYR A 385 21.99 6.11 -9.32
C TYR A 385 22.41 4.75 -8.73
N GLY A 386 23.03 4.77 -7.55
CA GLY A 386 23.49 3.56 -6.84
C GLY A 386 24.86 3.03 -7.28
N SER A 387 25.51 3.61 -8.30
CA SER A 387 26.91 3.29 -8.64
C SER A 387 27.88 3.79 -7.57
N THR A 388 29.08 3.21 -7.50
CA THR A 388 30.13 3.62 -6.55
C THR A 388 30.42 5.11 -6.61
N GLU A 389 30.56 5.67 -7.81
CA GLU A 389 30.85 7.09 -8.05
C GLU A 389 29.68 7.97 -7.59
N SER A 390 28.44 7.51 -7.77
CA SER A 390 27.26 8.21 -7.26
C SER A 390 27.22 8.20 -5.74
N LEU A 391 27.61 7.09 -5.09
CA LEU A 391 27.63 6.97 -3.64
C LEU A 391 28.68 7.89 -3.02
N GLU A 392 29.88 8.01 -3.61
CA GLU A 392 30.91 8.96 -3.18
C GLU A 392 30.45 10.42 -3.30
N PHE A 393 29.80 10.76 -4.41
CA PHE A 393 29.22 12.08 -4.60
C PHE A 393 28.12 12.38 -3.58
N ILE A 394 27.20 11.44 -3.37
CA ILE A 394 26.12 11.53 -2.38
C ILE A 394 26.74 11.73 -0.99
N GLU A 395 27.71 10.91 -0.59
CA GLU A 395 28.39 11.02 0.69
C GLU A 395 28.95 12.45 0.91
N LYS A 396 29.62 13.01 -0.09
CA LYS A 396 30.14 14.38 -0.04
C LYS A 396 29.04 15.45 0.10
N VAL A 397 27.92 15.31 -0.61
CA VAL A 397 26.78 16.24 -0.53
C VAL A 397 26.17 16.21 0.87
N TYR A 398 25.87 15.03 1.39
CA TYR A 398 25.17 14.91 2.67
C TYR A 398 26.08 15.19 3.87
N GLN A 399 27.37 14.88 3.78
CA GLN A 399 28.36 15.36 4.74
C GLN A 399 28.38 16.89 4.78
N THR A 400 28.41 17.55 3.61
CA THR A 400 28.37 19.02 3.52
C THR A 400 27.11 19.59 4.16
N ILE A 401 25.94 18.99 3.91
CA ILE A 401 24.67 19.43 4.51
C ILE A 401 24.69 19.28 6.03
N ARG A 402 25.12 18.12 6.55
CA ARG A 402 25.23 17.87 8.00
C ARG A 402 26.15 18.87 8.67
N ASP A 403 27.38 18.98 8.19
CA ASP A 403 28.39 19.80 8.85
C ASP A 403 27.97 21.27 8.84
N GLU A 404 27.44 21.76 7.70
CA GLU A 404 26.97 23.13 7.59
C GLU A 404 25.71 23.40 8.41
N ALA A 405 24.77 22.45 8.50
CA ALA A 405 23.55 22.62 9.29
C ALA A 405 23.85 22.74 10.78
N TYR A 406 24.69 21.85 11.32
CA TYR A 406 25.09 21.88 12.73
C TYR A 406 25.92 23.13 13.06
N GLN A 407 26.81 23.52 12.15
CA GLN A 407 27.54 24.78 12.29
C GLN A 407 26.59 25.98 12.31
N ALA A 408 25.64 26.06 11.36
CA ALA A 408 24.65 27.13 11.30
C ALA A 408 23.79 27.21 12.57
N SER A 409 23.35 26.06 13.11
CA SER A 409 22.54 26.03 14.34
C SER A 409 23.34 26.41 15.59
N ALA A 410 24.62 26.06 15.67
CA ALA A 410 25.50 26.49 16.77
C ALA A 410 25.80 28.00 16.70
N GLU A 411 26.00 28.55 15.50
CA GLU A 411 26.13 30.00 15.30
C GLU A 411 24.82 30.74 15.62
N ASN A 412 23.67 30.17 15.24
CA ASN A 412 22.36 30.70 15.63
C ASN A 412 22.18 30.68 17.15
N ALA A 413 22.71 29.68 17.87
CA ALA A 413 22.66 29.64 19.33
C ALA A 413 23.46 30.75 19.98
N LYS A 414 24.62 31.10 19.41
CA LYS A 414 25.42 32.26 19.88
C LYS A 414 24.60 33.56 19.84
N GLU A 415 23.73 33.71 18.83
CA GLU A 415 22.94 34.93 18.64
C GLU A 415 21.58 34.92 19.35
N LYS A 416 20.86 33.79 19.28
CA LYS A 416 19.45 33.66 19.70
C LYS A 416 19.28 32.81 20.97
N GLY A 417 20.36 32.24 21.50
CA GLY A 417 20.33 31.25 22.59
C GLY A 417 20.09 29.83 22.07
N SER A 418 20.49 28.83 22.86
CA SER A 418 20.28 27.41 22.54
C SER A 418 18.82 26.98 22.66
N PHE A 419 18.47 25.77 22.21
CA PHE A 419 17.15 25.21 22.51
C PHE A 419 16.95 25.07 24.03
N PRO A 420 15.72 25.24 24.57
CA PRO A 420 15.51 25.41 26.01
C PRO A 420 15.94 24.24 26.90
N LYS A 421 15.86 23.00 26.38
CA LYS A 421 16.16 21.78 27.16
C LYS A 421 17.54 21.20 26.88
N ILE A 422 18.48 22.03 26.42
CA ILE A 422 19.86 21.60 26.20
C ILE A 422 20.54 21.24 27.53
N ASN A 423 21.18 20.07 27.56
CA ASN A 423 22.26 19.77 28.50
C ASN A 423 23.50 19.54 27.65
N LYS A 424 24.44 20.49 27.65
CA LYS A 424 25.60 20.45 26.74
C LYS A 424 26.44 19.18 26.92
N ASN A 425 26.61 18.72 28.16
CA ASN A 425 27.41 17.54 28.47
C ASN A 425 26.77 16.28 27.88
N TYR A 426 25.47 16.09 28.09
CA TYR A 426 24.77 14.93 27.53
C TYR A 426 24.56 15.05 26.01
N TYR A 427 24.30 16.25 25.49
CA TYR A 427 24.14 16.46 24.06
C TYR A 427 25.39 16.06 23.27
N LEU A 428 26.58 16.48 23.73
CA LEU A 428 27.86 16.08 23.13
C LEU A 428 28.15 14.57 23.23
N GLN A 429 27.48 13.87 24.14
CA GLN A 429 27.58 12.41 24.28
C GLN A 429 26.58 11.65 23.41
N GLY A 430 25.63 12.33 22.76
CA GLY A 430 24.64 11.72 21.87
C GLY A 430 25.27 10.92 20.73
N GLY A 431 24.67 9.77 20.40
CA GLY A 431 25.26 8.81 19.46
C GLY A 431 25.53 9.38 18.06
N PHE A 432 24.65 10.24 17.55
CA PHE A 432 24.88 10.94 16.28
C PHE A 432 25.84 12.13 16.44
N VAL A 433 25.69 12.92 17.52
CA VAL A 433 26.55 14.09 17.79
C VAL A 433 28.04 13.72 17.90
N LYS A 434 28.36 12.53 18.43
CA LYS A 434 29.74 12.01 18.50
C LYS A 434 30.42 11.90 17.13
N GLN A 435 29.64 11.71 16.06
CA GLN A 435 30.13 11.55 14.68
C GLN A 435 30.41 12.89 13.99
N LEU A 436 30.07 14.01 14.63
CA LEU A 436 30.36 15.34 14.09
C LEU A 436 31.85 15.65 14.14
N PRO A 437 32.36 16.44 13.18
CA PRO A 437 33.72 16.99 13.21
C PRO A 437 34.06 17.72 14.51
N ASP A 438 35.31 17.65 14.94
CA ASP A 438 35.77 18.23 16.22
C ASP A 438 35.59 19.74 16.30
N ASN A 439 35.77 20.47 15.20
CA ASN A 439 35.52 21.91 15.15
C ASN A 439 34.05 22.25 15.45
N ILE A 440 33.10 21.44 14.95
CA ILE A 440 31.66 21.62 15.20
C ILE A 440 31.34 21.26 16.65
N LYS A 441 31.87 20.15 17.18
CA LYS A 441 31.69 19.79 18.60
C LYS A 441 32.23 20.87 19.53
N LYS A 442 33.40 21.46 19.22
CA LYS A 442 33.97 22.61 19.96
C LYS A 442 33.07 23.83 19.90
N LEU A 443 32.47 24.11 18.74
CA LEU A 443 31.53 25.21 18.57
C LEU A 443 30.25 25.02 19.40
N ILE A 444 29.68 23.80 19.38
CA ILE A 444 28.52 23.42 20.20
C ILE A 444 28.86 23.49 21.69
N ASN A 445 30.04 23.05 22.11
CA ASN A 445 30.46 23.17 23.51
C ASN A 445 30.48 24.65 23.95
N LYS A 446 31.10 25.51 23.12
CA LYS A 446 31.25 26.95 23.39
C LYS A 446 29.91 27.68 23.43
N HIS A 447 29.09 27.54 22.38
CA HIS A 447 27.89 28.37 22.20
C HIS A 447 26.56 27.64 22.44
N GLY A 448 26.59 26.32 22.60
CA GLY A 448 25.42 25.46 22.52
C GLY A 448 24.92 25.30 21.08
N ILE A 449 23.69 24.83 20.92
CA ILE A 449 23.05 24.62 19.61
C ILE A 449 21.59 25.07 19.67
N ARG A 450 21.10 25.69 18.59
CA ARG A 450 19.78 26.34 18.58
C ARG A 450 18.64 25.33 18.47
N ASN A 451 18.91 24.19 17.84
CA ASN A 451 17.94 23.17 17.49
C ASN A 451 18.51 21.79 17.88
N SER A 452 17.69 20.94 18.49
CA SER A 452 18.15 19.63 18.97
C SER A 452 18.41 18.62 17.84
N LEU A 453 17.56 18.66 16.80
CA LEU A 453 17.64 17.86 15.57
C LEU A 453 17.41 18.77 14.38
N LEU A 454 18.06 18.44 13.26
CA LEU A 454 18.19 19.33 12.13
C LEU A 454 17.79 18.68 10.80
N LEU A 455 18.00 17.37 10.62
CA LEU A 455 18.03 16.74 9.30
C LEU A 455 17.08 15.55 9.19
N THR A 456 16.32 15.51 8.10
CA THR A 456 15.46 14.38 7.73
C THR A 456 15.29 14.30 6.22
N GLN A 457 15.02 13.12 5.66
CA GLN A 457 14.64 12.99 4.25
C GLN A 457 13.17 12.62 4.12
N ALA A 458 12.33 13.66 4.07
CA ALA A 458 10.89 13.53 3.83
C ALA A 458 10.58 13.27 2.35
N PRO A 459 9.46 12.60 2.04
CA PRO A 459 8.98 12.54 0.67
C PRO A 459 8.48 13.92 0.24
N THR A 460 8.82 14.35 -0.97
CA THR A 460 8.47 15.69 -1.45
C THR A 460 7.40 15.64 -2.54
N GLY A 461 6.43 14.71 -2.45
CA GLY A 461 5.52 14.40 -3.55
C GLY A 461 4.84 15.61 -4.22
N SER A 462 4.13 16.46 -3.48
CA SER A 462 3.51 17.65 -4.08
C SER A 462 4.50 18.80 -4.33
N THR A 463 5.52 18.95 -3.50
CA THR A 463 6.47 20.08 -3.60
C THR A 463 7.47 19.89 -4.73
N SER A 464 7.92 18.67 -5.02
CA SER A 464 8.78 18.36 -6.16
C SER A 464 8.03 18.39 -7.49
N LEU A 465 6.74 18.02 -7.52
CA LEU A 465 5.88 18.25 -8.69
C LEU A 465 5.73 19.75 -9.01
N MET A 466 5.59 20.59 -7.98
CA MET A 466 5.60 22.05 -8.15
C MET A 466 6.97 22.53 -8.66
N ALA A 467 8.07 22.06 -8.09
CA ALA A 467 9.42 22.43 -8.49
C ALA A 467 9.90 21.75 -9.79
N ASN A 468 9.07 20.86 -10.37
CA ASN A 468 9.37 20.04 -11.55
C ASN A 468 10.70 19.26 -11.42
N THR A 469 10.84 18.46 -10.35
CA THR A 469 12.02 17.63 -10.11
C THR A 469 11.66 16.30 -9.41
N SER A 470 12.60 15.34 -9.36
CA SER A 470 12.44 14.09 -8.61
C SER A 470 12.17 14.31 -7.11
N SER A 471 11.41 13.38 -6.51
CA SER A 471 10.95 13.50 -5.13
C SER A 471 12.01 13.05 -4.13
N GLY A 472 12.33 13.88 -3.13
CA GLY A 472 13.22 13.53 -2.04
C GLY A 472 14.56 13.00 -2.55
N ILE A 473 14.92 11.81 -2.06
CA ILE A 473 16.10 11.06 -2.49
C ILE A 473 15.78 9.99 -3.54
N GLU A 474 14.55 9.93 -4.04
CA GLU A 474 14.13 8.88 -4.97
C GLU A 474 14.78 9.05 -6.35
N PRO A 475 15.07 7.93 -7.06
CA PRO A 475 15.36 7.98 -8.47
C PRO A 475 14.13 8.49 -9.25
N VAL A 476 14.32 8.79 -10.54
CA VAL A 476 13.17 9.02 -11.41
C VAL A 476 12.34 7.74 -11.46
N PHE A 477 11.02 7.83 -11.24
CA PHE A 477 10.18 6.63 -11.19
C PHE A 477 10.16 5.91 -12.54
N GLU A 478 9.86 6.67 -13.61
CA GLU A 478 9.83 6.21 -15.00
C GLU A 478 10.08 7.42 -15.92
N PHE A 479 10.75 7.22 -17.06
CA PHE A 479 11.08 8.32 -17.98
C PHE A 479 9.97 8.62 -18.99
N GLU A 480 9.17 7.62 -19.34
CA GLU A 480 8.06 7.74 -20.29
C GLU A 480 6.85 6.95 -19.79
N PHE A 481 5.68 7.61 -19.69
CA PHE A 481 4.45 6.94 -19.32
C PHE A 481 3.27 7.41 -20.15
N THR A 482 2.33 6.49 -20.38
CA THR A 482 1.12 6.73 -21.16
C THR A 482 -0.01 7.14 -20.23
N ARG A 483 -0.63 8.30 -20.50
CA ARG A 483 -1.79 8.80 -19.78
C ARG A 483 -3.00 8.80 -20.68
N HIS A 484 -4.05 8.12 -20.25
CA HIS A 484 -5.37 8.19 -20.88
C HIS A 484 -6.18 9.28 -20.19
N ASP A 485 -6.71 10.23 -20.95
CA ASP A 485 -7.73 11.16 -20.49
C ASP A 485 -8.86 11.29 -21.51
N ARG A 486 -9.82 12.18 -21.23
CA ARG A 486 -11.01 12.37 -22.09
C ARG A 486 -10.67 12.88 -23.50
N LEU A 487 -9.45 13.37 -23.72
CA LEU A 487 -8.97 13.92 -24.99
C LEU A 487 -8.08 12.93 -25.77
N GLY A 488 -7.78 11.76 -25.19
CA GLY A 488 -7.06 10.68 -25.84
C GLY A 488 -5.90 10.14 -25.01
N THR A 489 -4.96 9.51 -25.72
CA THR A 489 -3.76 8.88 -25.14
C THR A 489 -2.57 9.80 -25.33
N HIS A 490 -2.01 10.33 -24.23
CA HIS A 490 -0.86 11.22 -24.24
C HIS A 490 0.38 10.55 -23.65
N ILE A 491 1.53 10.68 -24.32
CA ILE A 491 2.83 10.29 -23.77
C ILE A 491 3.36 11.45 -22.93
N ILE A 492 3.64 11.19 -21.67
CA ILE A 492 4.27 12.14 -20.76
C ILE A 492 5.70 11.65 -20.52
N ARG A 493 6.67 12.54 -20.76
CA ARG A 493 8.08 12.28 -20.52
C ARG A 493 8.58 13.08 -19.33
N HIS A 494 9.52 12.50 -18.59
CA HIS A 494 10.28 13.25 -17.59
C HIS A 494 11.02 14.41 -18.26
N HIS A 495 11.00 15.61 -17.66
CA HIS A 495 11.47 16.83 -18.33
C HIS A 495 12.92 16.80 -18.83
N LEU A 496 13.83 16.19 -18.06
CA LEU A 496 15.23 16.00 -18.52
C LEU A 496 15.31 14.99 -19.67
N TYR A 497 14.54 13.91 -19.60
CA TYR A 497 14.52 12.91 -20.64
C TYR A 497 13.91 13.47 -21.93
N ASP A 498 12.81 14.22 -21.85
CA ASP A 498 12.18 14.89 -22.99
C ASP A 498 13.15 15.86 -23.69
N SER A 499 13.91 16.64 -22.92
CA SER A 499 14.92 17.55 -23.46
C SER A 499 16.06 16.82 -24.15
N TRP A 500 16.49 15.67 -23.62
CA TRP A 500 17.55 14.85 -24.22
C TRP A 500 17.04 14.11 -25.46
N TYR A 501 15.88 13.46 -25.36
CA TYR A 501 15.24 12.66 -26.40
C TYR A 501 14.95 13.46 -27.67
N LYS A 502 14.44 14.70 -27.53
CA LYS A 502 14.19 15.60 -28.67
C LYS A 502 15.46 15.97 -29.45
N LYS A 503 16.64 15.85 -28.84
CA LYS A 503 17.93 16.18 -29.46
C LYS A 503 18.66 14.96 -30.03
N HIS A 504 18.36 13.75 -29.54
CA HIS A 504 19.07 12.50 -29.88
C HIS A 504 18.12 11.45 -30.48
N GLU A 505 17.19 11.87 -31.34
CA GLU A 505 16.03 11.08 -31.80
C GLU A 505 16.30 9.57 -31.96
N LYS A 506 15.55 8.75 -31.19
CA LYS A 506 15.57 7.27 -31.18
C LYS A 506 16.89 6.60 -30.77
N GLN A 507 17.85 7.32 -30.20
CA GLN A 507 19.02 6.71 -29.58
C GLN A 507 18.68 6.13 -28.20
N PRO A 508 19.28 5.00 -27.80
CA PRO A 508 19.18 4.52 -26.43
C PRO A 508 19.76 5.56 -25.48
N HIS A 509 19.10 5.81 -24.35
CA HIS A 509 19.62 6.75 -23.38
C HIS A 509 20.89 6.22 -22.71
N PRO A 510 21.82 7.10 -22.33
CA PRO A 510 23.00 6.70 -21.57
C PRO A 510 22.66 6.03 -20.23
N ASP A 511 23.58 5.22 -19.72
CA ASP A 511 23.44 4.44 -18.47
C ASP A 511 23.28 5.27 -17.19
N TRP A 512 23.40 6.60 -17.27
CA TRP A 512 23.13 7.53 -16.16
C TRP A 512 21.69 8.06 -16.14
N PHE A 513 20.91 7.82 -17.19
CA PHE A 513 19.44 7.89 -17.11
C PHE A 513 18.94 6.57 -16.54
N VAL A 514 18.76 6.53 -15.22
CA VAL A 514 18.25 5.32 -14.54
C VAL A 514 16.94 5.61 -13.84
N SER A 515 15.93 4.83 -14.23
CA SER A 515 14.63 4.78 -13.59
C SER A 515 14.64 3.87 -12.37
N ALA A 516 13.59 3.94 -11.55
CA ALA A 516 13.42 3.03 -10.42
C ALA A 516 13.34 1.55 -10.85
N ASN A 517 12.91 1.27 -12.09
CA ASN A 517 12.73 -0.09 -12.61
C ASN A 517 14.05 -0.75 -13.02
N GLU A 518 15.05 0.05 -13.36
CA GLU A 518 16.38 -0.41 -13.77
C GLU A 518 17.33 -0.58 -12.57
N LEU A 519 16.86 -0.27 -11.36
CA LEU A 519 17.63 -0.40 -10.13
C LEU A 519 17.40 -1.75 -9.48
N THR A 520 18.48 -2.33 -8.97
CA THR A 520 18.34 -3.44 -8.05
C THR A 520 17.88 -2.92 -6.69
N PRO A 521 17.10 -3.68 -5.92
CA PRO A 521 16.73 -3.32 -4.55
C PRO A 521 17.94 -2.99 -3.66
N ASN A 522 19.08 -3.66 -3.88
CA ASN A 522 20.32 -3.36 -3.19
C ASN A 522 20.83 -1.94 -3.50
N ASP A 523 20.68 -1.46 -4.73
CA ASP A 523 21.05 -0.09 -5.11
C ASP A 523 20.20 0.93 -4.34
N HIS A 524 18.89 0.65 -4.19
CA HIS A 524 18.01 1.49 -3.37
C HIS A 524 18.49 1.57 -1.91
N VAL A 525 18.82 0.43 -1.30
CA VAL A 525 19.23 0.38 0.11
C VAL A 525 20.61 1.00 0.32
N LYS A 526 21.56 0.82 -0.61
CA LYS A 526 22.89 1.44 -0.52
C LYS A 526 22.82 2.97 -0.49
N VAL A 527 22.02 3.57 -1.37
CA VAL A 527 21.83 5.02 -1.38
C VAL A 527 21.18 5.49 -0.08
N GLN A 528 20.16 4.79 0.40
CA GLN A 528 19.53 5.10 1.68
C GLN A 528 20.54 5.04 2.84
N ALA A 529 21.35 4.00 2.89
CA ALA A 529 22.33 3.78 3.95
C ALA A 529 23.42 4.85 3.98
N VAL A 530 23.99 5.22 2.82
CA VAL A 530 25.00 6.29 2.72
C VAL A 530 24.43 7.60 3.25
N ILE A 531 23.20 7.93 2.87
CA ILE A 531 22.54 9.16 3.33
C ILE A 531 22.23 9.10 4.83
N GLN A 532 21.81 7.94 5.35
CA GLN A 532 21.42 7.78 6.75
C GLN A 532 22.56 8.12 7.73
N LYS A 533 23.82 7.88 7.33
CA LYS A 533 25.02 8.26 8.11
C LYS A 533 25.04 9.76 8.49
N TYR A 534 24.43 10.60 7.67
CA TYR A 534 24.49 12.06 7.79
C TYR A 534 23.15 12.68 8.21
N VAL A 535 22.14 11.87 8.50
CA VAL A 535 20.79 12.31 8.87
C VAL A 535 20.47 11.92 10.31
N ASP A 536 20.20 12.92 11.17
CA ASP A 536 19.97 12.72 12.60
C ASP A 536 18.57 12.18 12.94
N ALA A 537 17.55 12.52 12.15
CA ALA A 537 16.27 11.81 12.10
C ALA A 537 16.39 10.59 11.17
N SER A 538 15.56 10.45 10.13
CA SER A 538 15.53 9.28 9.25
C SER A 538 15.15 9.65 7.82
N ILE A 539 14.82 8.64 7.02
CA ILE A 539 14.60 8.71 5.59
C ILE A 539 13.32 7.97 5.25
N SER A 540 12.42 8.65 4.55
CA SER A 540 11.27 8.05 3.88
C SER A 540 11.69 7.65 2.47
N LYS A 541 12.14 6.40 2.32
CA LYS A 541 12.42 5.81 1.01
C LYS A 541 11.72 4.46 0.89
N THR A 542 10.97 4.29 -0.19
CA THR A 542 10.36 3.00 -0.53
C THR A 542 11.22 2.27 -1.54
N VAL A 543 11.54 1.01 -1.24
CA VAL A 543 12.16 0.12 -2.23
C VAL A 543 11.06 -0.41 -3.14
N ASN A 544 11.00 0.14 -4.36
CA ASN A 544 10.14 -0.39 -5.42
C ASN A 544 10.82 -1.63 -6.02
N ALA A 545 10.15 -2.76 -5.96
CA ALA A 545 10.68 -4.03 -6.43
C ALA A 545 9.85 -4.60 -7.60
N PRO A 546 10.50 -5.31 -8.54
CA PRO A 546 9.80 -5.96 -9.64
C PRO A 546 8.89 -7.09 -9.14
N ASN A 547 7.91 -7.48 -9.96
CA ASN A 547 6.90 -8.48 -9.58
C ASN A 547 7.50 -9.85 -9.22
N ASN A 548 8.62 -10.21 -9.86
CA ASN A 548 9.34 -11.48 -9.68
C ASN A 548 10.17 -11.56 -8.40
N HIS A 549 10.26 -10.51 -7.59
CA HIS A 549 10.89 -10.59 -6.28
C HIS A 549 10.27 -11.68 -5.43
N THR A 550 11.09 -12.43 -4.70
CA THR A 550 10.65 -13.48 -3.78
C THR A 550 10.52 -12.96 -2.35
N VAL A 551 9.90 -13.75 -1.47
CA VAL A 551 9.86 -13.47 -0.03
C VAL A 551 11.28 -13.40 0.56
N ASP A 552 12.18 -14.28 0.12
CA ASP A 552 13.58 -14.28 0.56
C ASP A 552 14.31 -13.00 0.16
N ASP A 553 13.97 -12.41 -0.98
CA ASP A 553 14.57 -11.13 -1.39
C ASP A 553 14.12 -9.99 -0.48
N VAL A 554 12.85 -9.99 -0.04
CA VAL A 554 12.37 -9.02 0.96
C VAL A 554 13.10 -9.20 2.29
N LYS A 555 13.26 -10.45 2.74
CA LYS A 555 14.00 -10.77 3.97
C LYS A 555 15.45 -10.31 3.90
N LYS A 556 16.14 -10.57 2.79
CA LYS A 556 17.52 -10.11 2.53
C LYS A 556 17.58 -8.58 2.54
N LEU A 557 16.63 -7.91 1.89
CA LEU A 557 16.56 -6.46 1.82
C LEU A 557 16.41 -5.81 3.21
N TYR A 558 15.46 -6.27 4.01
CA TYR A 558 15.23 -5.72 5.36
C TYR A 558 16.44 -5.98 6.26
N THR A 559 17.03 -7.16 6.16
CA THR A 559 18.24 -7.52 6.91
C THR A 559 19.43 -6.65 6.48
N LEU A 560 19.58 -6.39 5.18
CA LEU A 560 20.63 -5.52 4.64
C LEU A 560 20.46 -4.08 5.13
N ALA A 561 19.24 -3.53 5.10
CA ALA A 561 18.96 -2.21 5.62
C ALA A 561 19.31 -2.09 7.11
N TYR A 562 18.97 -3.13 7.90
CA TYR A 562 19.39 -3.20 9.29
C TYR A 562 20.92 -3.19 9.44
N LYS A 563 21.63 -4.05 8.70
CA LYS A 563 23.09 -4.19 8.79
C LYS A 563 23.84 -2.93 8.34
N LEU A 564 23.31 -2.20 7.37
CA LEU A 564 23.90 -0.96 6.86
C LEU A 564 23.56 0.29 7.69
N GLY A 565 22.85 0.13 8.82
CA GLY A 565 22.59 1.22 9.75
C GLY A 565 21.38 2.10 9.41
N CYS A 566 20.50 1.67 8.49
CA CYS A 566 19.22 2.33 8.26
C CYS A 566 18.40 2.36 9.57
N LYS A 567 17.57 3.40 9.74
CA LYS A 567 16.65 3.53 10.89
C LYS A 567 15.26 2.99 10.61
N GLY A 568 14.91 2.77 9.34
CA GLY A 568 13.71 2.06 8.92
C GLY A 568 13.78 1.73 7.43
N ILE A 569 12.86 0.90 6.96
CA ILE A 569 12.72 0.59 5.53
C ILE A 569 11.27 0.20 5.21
N THR A 570 10.82 0.60 4.03
CA THR A 570 9.57 0.17 3.42
C THR A 570 9.84 -0.48 2.08
N TYR A 571 8.93 -1.38 1.69
CA TYR A 571 9.04 -2.19 0.49
C TYR A 571 7.71 -2.18 -0.24
N MET A 572 7.75 -2.09 -1.57
CA MET A 572 6.57 -2.25 -2.40
C MET A 572 6.93 -3.08 -3.63
N ARG A 573 6.32 -4.27 -3.72
CA ARG A 573 6.40 -5.12 -4.92
C ARG A 573 5.33 -4.72 -5.91
N ASP A 574 5.69 -4.70 -7.19
CA ASP A 574 4.68 -4.62 -8.24
C ASP A 574 3.62 -5.71 -8.12
N GLY A 575 2.35 -5.30 -8.06
CA GLY A 575 1.21 -6.21 -7.92
C GLY A 575 0.87 -6.61 -6.47
N SER A 576 1.62 -6.16 -5.46
CA SER A 576 1.25 -6.40 -4.05
C SER A 576 0.07 -5.54 -3.58
N ARG A 577 -0.08 -4.34 -4.14
CA ARG A 577 -1.24 -3.46 -3.95
C ARG A 577 -1.32 -2.42 -5.08
N PRO A 578 -2.49 -1.76 -5.29
CA PRO A 578 -2.59 -0.62 -6.21
C PRO A 578 -1.61 0.50 -5.80
N GLY A 579 -0.74 0.90 -6.73
CA GLY A 579 0.19 2.02 -6.54
C GLY A 579 -0.47 3.37 -6.82
N VAL A 580 0.14 4.45 -6.33
CA VAL A 580 -0.25 5.83 -6.72
C VAL A 580 0.20 6.14 -8.15
N LEU A 581 1.27 5.48 -8.60
CA LEU A 581 1.78 5.51 -9.96
C LEU A 581 1.70 4.09 -10.50
N GLU A 582 0.99 3.91 -11.60
CA GLU A 582 0.91 2.63 -12.31
C GLU A 582 1.90 2.65 -13.47
N ARG A 583 2.68 1.57 -13.59
CA ARG A 583 3.59 1.38 -14.72
C ARG A 583 2.76 1.12 -15.97
N LYS A 584 3.25 1.56 -17.12
CA LYS A 584 2.73 1.07 -18.40
C LYS A 584 3.01 -0.44 -18.41
N LYS A 585 1.97 -1.26 -18.39
CA LYS A 585 2.15 -2.68 -18.72
C LYS A 585 2.68 -2.71 -20.14
N GLU A 586 3.79 -3.38 -20.38
CA GLU A 586 4.02 -3.90 -21.72
C GLU A 586 2.77 -4.70 -22.06
N GLU A 587 1.99 -4.20 -23.00
CA GLU A 587 1.03 -5.03 -23.70
C GLU A 587 1.89 -6.06 -24.43
N LYS A 588 2.19 -7.16 -23.73
CA LYS A 588 2.36 -8.42 -24.45
C LYS A 588 1.08 -8.51 -25.27
N PRO A 589 1.16 -8.57 -26.62
CA PRO A 589 -0.02 -8.77 -27.43
C PRO A 589 -0.78 -9.91 -26.76
N PRO A 590 -2.11 -9.77 -26.54
CA PRO A 590 -2.86 -10.76 -25.80
C PRO A 590 -2.50 -12.09 -26.45
N VAL A 591 -1.75 -12.92 -25.73
CA VAL A 591 -1.57 -14.29 -26.16
C VAL A 591 -2.97 -14.82 -26.01
N PRO A 592 -3.71 -15.07 -27.11
CA PRO A 592 -5.02 -15.65 -26.97
C PRO A 592 -4.79 -16.89 -26.10
N PRO A 593 -5.54 -17.07 -24.99
CA PRO A 593 -5.42 -18.28 -24.21
C PRO A 593 -5.52 -19.43 -25.21
N ASN A 594 -4.40 -20.13 -25.40
CA ASN A 594 -4.38 -21.25 -26.32
C ASN A 594 -5.06 -22.37 -25.55
N TYR A 595 -6.40 -22.35 -25.58
CA TYR A 595 -7.21 -23.38 -24.99
C TYR A 595 -6.99 -24.63 -25.83
N VAL A 596 -5.96 -25.39 -25.50
CA VAL A 596 -5.75 -26.70 -26.10
C VAL A 596 -6.86 -27.59 -25.58
N THR A 597 -7.88 -27.80 -26.41
CA THR A 597 -8.87 -28.86 -26.19
C THR A 597 -8.18 -30.19 -26.43
N LYS A 598 -8.40 -31.16 -25.55
CA LYS A 598 -7.86 -32.51 -25.74
C LYS A 598 -8.38 -33.06 -27.09
N PRO A 599 -7.51 -33.53 -28.00
CA PRO A 599 -7.94 -34.06 -29.28
C PRO A 599 -8.80 -35.32 -29.07
N ARG A 600 -9.77 -35.53 -29.95
CA ARG A 600 -10.65 -36.70 -29.89
C ARG A 600 -9.88 -37.94 -30.37
N PRO A 601 -9.77 -39.01 -29.57
CA PRO A 601 -9.16 -40.26 -30.01
C PRO A 601 -10.06 -40.96 -31.04
N MET A 602 -9.48 -41.85 -31.85
CA MET A 602 -10.25 -42.60 -32.87
C MET A 602 -11.31 -43.51 -32.27
N VAL A 603 -11.09 -44.02 -31.05
CA VAL A 603 -12.01 -44.92 -30.34
C VAL A 603 -12.26 -44.34 -28.95
N VAL A 604 -13.54 -44.30 -28.56
CA VAL A 604 -14.00 -43.91 -27.22
C VAL A 604 -14.89 -45.01 -26.65
N HIS A 605 -14.88 -45.16 -25.33
CA HIS A 605 -15.76 -46.10 -24.62
C HIS A 605 -16.81 -45.30 -23.86
N GLY A 606 -18.07 -45.69 -23.99
CA GLY A 606 -19.15 -44.96 -23.35
C GLY A 606 -20.29 -45.82 -22.85
N SER A 607 -21.13 -45.21 -22.03
CA SER A 607 -22.34 -45.81 -21.48
C SER A 607 -23.53 -44.92 -21.80
N THR A 608 -24.59 -45.53 -22.31
CA THR A 608 -25.85 -44.83 -22.64
C THR A 608 -26.90 -45.12 -21.58
N TYR A 609 -27.42 -44.05 -20.98
CA TYR A 609 -28.46 -44.11 -19.97
C TYR A 609 -29.79 -43.69 -20.58
N ARG A 610 -30.80 -44.55 -20.44
CA ARG A 610 -32.17 -44.27 -20.88
C ARG A 610 -32.99 -43.77 -19.69
N LEU A 611 -33.53 -42.56 -19.78
CA LEU A 611 -34.42 -42.00 -18.77
C LEU A 611 -35.65 -41.35 -19.39
N ASN A 612 -36.76 -41.44 -18.65
CA ASN A 612 -37.97 -40.70 -18.97
C ASN A 612 -37.83 -39.27 -18.41
N THR A 613 -37.87 -38.27 -19.28
CA THR A 613 -37.79 -36.85 -18.90
C THR A 613 -39.10 -36.13 -19.23
N PRO A 614 -39.38 -34.96 -18.65
CA PRO A 614 -40.59 -34.19 -18.95
C PRO A 614 -40.76 -33.81 -20.43
N VAL A 615 -39.69 -33.86 -21.21
CA VAL A 615 -39.67 -33.56 -22.65
C VAL A 615 -39.60 -34.82 -23.51
N GLY A 616 -39.70 -36.02 -22.95
CA GLY A 616 -39.64 -37.29 -23.70
C GLY A 616 -38.57 -38.25 -23.18
N ILE A 617 -38.39 -39.37 -23.87
CA ILE A 617 -37.39 -40.38 -23.51
C ILE A 617 -36.02 -39.89 -23.95
N ALA A 618 -35.13 -39.60 -22.99
CA ALA A 618 -33.76 -39.17 -23.24
C ALA A 618 -32.78 -40.35 -23.14
N PHE A 619 -31.89 -40.44 -24.11
CA PHE A 619 -30.73 -41.31 -24.17
C PHE A 619 -29.49 -40.44 -23.99
N ILE A 620 -28.88 -40.52 -22.82
CA ILE A 620 -27.70 -39.72 -22.45
C ILE A 620 -26.48 -40.63 -22.50
N THR A 621 -25.62 -40.41 -23.48
CA THR A 621 -24.38 -41.19 -23.69
C THR A 621 -23.20 -40.42 -23.12
N ILE A 622 -22.47 -41.02 -22.18
CA ILE A 622 -21.21 -40.46 -21.65
C ILE A 622 -20.06 -41.27 -22.24
N ASN A 623 -19.16 -40.60 -22.97
CA ASN A 623 -17.96 -41.19 -23.55
C ASN A 623 -16.70 -40.77 -22.78
N THR A 624 -15.75 -41.69 -22.67
CA THR A 624 -14.46 -41.51 -21.99
C THR A 624 -13.29 -41.91 -22.90
N ASN A 625 -12.11 -41.36 -22.65
CA ASN A 625 -10.89 -41.64 -23.41
C ASN A 625 -10.12 -42.90 -22.97
N GLY A 626 -10.66 -43.67 -22.02
CA GLY A 626 -9.96 -44.79 -21.39
C GLY A 626 -8.96 -44.35 -20.31
N GLY A 627 -8.51 -45.29 -19.46
CA GLY A 627 -7.66 -45.02 -18.29
C GLY A 627 -8.31 -45.42 -16.96
N ASN A 628 -7.54 -45.38 -15.87
CA ASN A 628 -8.04 -45.71 -14.53
C ASN A 628 -7.64 -44.61 -13.52
N PRO A 629 -8.55 -43.70 -13.12
CA PRO A 629 -9.96 -43.62 -13.52
C PRO A 629 -10.14 -43.09 -14.96
N PRO A 630 -11.24 -43.46 -15.65
CA PRO A 630 -11.50 -43.02 -17.02
C PRO A 630 -11.77 -41.51 -17.06
N GLU A 631 -11.14 -40.77 -17.99
CA GLU A 631 -11.43 -39.34 -18.11
C GLU A 631 -12.68 -39.08 -18.97
N PRO A 632 -13.61 -38.22 -18.51
CA PRO A 632 -14.74 -37.77 -19.30
C PRO A 632 -14.28 -37.03 -20.54
N LEU A 633 -14.86 -37.37 -21.69
CA LEU A 633 -14.57 -36.73 -22.96
C LEU A 633 -15.79 -36.03 -23.55
N GLU A 634 -16.91 -36.74 -23.73
CA GLU A 634 -18.09 -36.22 -24.43
C GLU A 634 -19.38 -36.71 -23.79
N VAL A 635 -20.42 -35.89 -23.89
CA VAL A 635 -21.79 -36.21 -23.52
C VAL A 635 -22.70 -35.95 -24.72
N PHE A 636 -23.38 -37.00 -25.19
CA PHE A 636 -24.41 -36.91 -26.22
C PHE A 636 -25.78 -37.09 -25.60
N ILE A 637 -26.74 -36.30 -26.06
CA ILE A 637 -28.11 -36.34 -25.57
C ILE A 637 -28.99 -36.53 -26.80
N ASN A 638 -29.74 -37.62 -26.85
CA ASN A 638 -30.71 -37.88 -27.90
C ASN A 638 -32.08 -38.07 -27.25
N ILE A 639 -33.12 -37.43 -27.79
CA ILE A 639 -34.47 -37.48 -27.22
C ILE A 639 -35.40 -38.03 -28.28
N GLY A 640 -36.14 -39.08 -27.95
CA GLY A 640 -37.04 -39.74 -28.90
C GLY A 640 -38.31 -38.93 -29.15
N LYS A 641 -38.64 -38.71 -30.43
CA LYS A 641 -39.90 -38.11 -30.92
C LYS A 641 -40.23 -36.74 -30.28
N VAL A 642 -39.35 -35.75 -30.45
CA VAL A 642 -39.56 -34.35 -30.02
C VAL A 642 -39.40 -33.36 -31.18
N GLY A 643 -39.98 -32.17 -31.03
CA GLY A 643 -39.83 -31.03 -31.95
C GLY A 643 -38.39 -30.55 -32.13
N SER A 644 -38.17 -29.74 -33.17
CA SER A 644 -36.86 -29.28 -33.65
C SER A 644 -36.09 -28.48 -32.60
N ASP A 645 -36.75 -27.64 -31.81
CA ASP A 645 -36.07 -26.74 -30.87
C ASP A 645 -35.52 -27.48 -29.65
N VAL A 646 -36.29 -28.43 -29.10
CA VAL A 646 -35.84 -29.26 -27.97
C VAL A 646 -34.63 -30.10 -28.37
N PHE A 647 -34.61 -30.60 -29.61
CA PHE A 647 -33.48 -31.33 -30.16
C PHE A 647 -32.25 -30.42 -30.32
N ALA A 648 -32.42 -29.22 -30.88
CA ALA A 648 -31.34 -28.24 -31.03
C ALA A 648 -30.75 -27.81 -29.67
N MET A 649 -31.59 -27.59 -28.66
CA MET A 649 -31.16 -27.27 -27.30
C MET A 649 -30.43 -28.44 -26.62
N ALA A 650 -30.92 -29.67 -26.81
CA ALA A 650 -30.25 -30.87 -26.29
C ALA A 650 -28.87 -31.07 -26.93
N GLU A 651 -28.76 -30.86 -28.24
CA GLU A 651 -27.48 -30.91 -28.96
C GLU A 651 -26.53 -29.80 -28.49
N GLY A 652 -27.01 -28.57 -28.37
CA GLY A 652 -26.23 -27.44 -27.88
C GLY A 652 -25.69 -27.69 -26.46
N LEU A 653 -26.54 -28.20 -25.56
CA LEU A 653 -26.15 -28.55 -24.20
C LEU A 653 -25.10 -29.66 -24.17
N GLY A 654 -25.26 -30.72 -24.95
CA GLY A 654 -24.29 -31.81 -25.07
C GLY A 654 -22.93 -31.33 -25.59
N ARG A 655 -22.93 -30.46 -26.61
CA ARG A 655 -21.70 -29.86 -27.16
C ARG A 655 -20.98 -28.97 -26.14
N MET A 656 -21.71 -28.15 -25.38
CA MET A 656 -21.14 -27.29 -24.35
C MET A 656 -20.53 -28.09 -23.20
N ILE A 657 -21.22 -29.12 -22.72
CA ILE A 657 -20.70 -30.03 -21.69
C ILE A 657 -19.46 -30.75 -22.21
N SER A 658 -19.51 -31.29 -23.43
CA SER A 658 -18.36 -31.97 -24.07
C SER A 658 -17.16 -31.05 -24.29
N LEU A 659 -17.38 -29.76 -24.56
CA LEU A 659 -16.30 -28.77 -24.66
C LEU A 659 -15.69 -28.49 -23.29
N ALA A 660 -16.51 -28.28 -22.27
CA ALA A 660 -16.05 -28.05 -20.89
C ALA A 660 -15.21 -29.22 -20.35
N LEU A 661 -15.59 -30.46 -20.67
CA LEU A 661 -14.84 -31.66 -20.28
C LEU A 661 -13.48 -31.78 -20.99
N ARG A 662 -13.36 -31.28 -22.22
CA ARG A 662 -12.14 -31.31 -23.04
C ARG A 662 -11.18 -30.15 -22.82
N PHE A 663 -11.59 -29.08 -22.14
CA PHE A 663 -10.67 -27.99 -21.81
C PHE A 663 -9.59 -28.45 -20.83
N SER A 664 -8.35 -28.05 -21.14
CA SER A 664 -7.23 -28.17 -20.22
C SER A 664 -7.50 -27.34 -18.97
N SER A 665 -7.60 -27.99 -17.81
CA SER A 665 -7.95 -27.36 -16.54
C SER A 665 -7.07 -27.92 -15.42
N HIS A 666 -6.83 -27.10 -14.40
CA HIS A 666 -6.07 -27.46 -13.19
C HIS A 666 -6.92 -28.25 -12.18
N LEU A 667 -8.24 -28.32 -12.40
CA LEU A 667 -9.16 -29.09 -11.58
C LEU A 667 -9.07 -30.59 -11.91
N SER A 668 -9.17 -31.44 -10.90
CA SER A 668 -9.23 -32.89 -11.11
C SER A 668 -10.48 -33.29 -11.91
N VAL A 669 -10.45 -34.46 -12.54
CA VAL A 669 -11.60 -35.02 -13.29
C VAL A 669 -12.90 -34.98 -12.46
N LYS A 670 -12.81 -35.37 -11.18
CA LYS A 670 -13.95 -35.47 -10.28
C LYS A 670 -14.51 -34.09 -9.91
N GLU A 671 -13.64 -33.10 -9.69
CA GLU A 671 -14.04 -31.72 -9.42
C GLU A 671 -14.69 -31.08 -10.65
N ARG A 672 -14.14 -31.29 -11.85
CA ARG A 672 -14.71 -30.75 -13.10
C ARG A 672 -16.12 -31.27 -13.36
N VAL A 673 -16.33 -32.58 -13.19
CA VAL A 673 -17.66 -33.18 -13.31
C VAL A 673 -18.58 -32.69 -12.19
N GLY A 674 -18.06 -32.56 -10.97
CA GLY A 674 -18.80 -32.02 -9.82
C GLY A 674 -19.34 -30.61 -10.07
N GLU A 675 -18.53 -29.72 -10.64
CA GLU A 675 -18.96 -28.37 -11.02
C GLU A 675 -20.07 -28.41 -12.08
N ILE A 676 -19.94 -29.22 -13.13
CA ILE A 676 -20.98 -29.38 -14.16
C ILE A 676 -22.29 -29.88 -13.53
N ILE A 677 -22.22 -30.87 -12.64
CA ILE A 677 -23.39 -31.37 -11.92
C ILE A 677 -24.02 -30.25 -11.09
N ALA A 678 -23.22 -29.49 -10.34
CA ALA A 678 -23.71 -28.41 -9.48
C ALA A 678 -24.46 -27.33 -10.28
N GLN A 679 -23.99 -27.02 -11.50
CA GLN A 679 -24.65 -26.04 -12.38
C GLN A 679 -25.96 -26.56 -12.99
N LEU A 680 -26.07 -27.87 -13.26
CA LEU A 680 -27.23 -28.44 -13.97
C LEU A 680 -28.32 -29.00 -13.05
N ARG A 681 -27.94 -29.39 -11.82
CA ARG A 681 -28.85 -30.01 -10.85
C ARG A 681 -29.94 -29.04 -10.41
N ASP A 682 -31.14 -29.57 -10.19
CA ASP A 682 -32.33 -28.84 -9.71
C ASP A 682 -32.88 -27.77 -10.66
N ILE A 683 -32.31 -27.57 -11.86
CA ILE A 683 -32.91 -26.75 -12.91
C ILE A 683 -34.30 -27.31 -13.24
N GLY A 684 -35.33 -26.47 -13.08
CA GLY A 684 -36.73 -26.85 -13.30
C GLY A 684 -37.23 -26.53 -14.70
N GLY A 685 -38.12 -27.37 -15.21
CA GLY A 685 -38.94 -27.10 -16.41
C GLY A 685 -40.41 -26.92 -16.06
N ALA A 686 -41.24 -26.69 -17.07
CA ALA A 686 -42.70 -26.51 -16.91
C ALA A 686 -43.43 -27.74 -16.35
N ARG A 687 -42.84 -28.93 -16.49
CA ARG A 687 -43.35 -30.20 -15.95
C ARG A 687 -42.21 -30.96 -15.31
N SER A 688 -42.52 -31.84 -14.36
CA SER A 688 -41.57 -32.75 -13.72
C SER A 688 -42.10 -34.18 -13.75
N MET A 689 -41.22 -35.17 -13.86
CA MET A 689 -41.58 -36.59 -13.86
C MET A 689 -40.98 -37.33 -12.67
N GLY A 690 -41.72 -38.30 -12.10
CA GLY A 690 -41.30 -39.08 -10.94
C GLY A 690 -41.55 -38.40 -9.58
N PHE A 691 -41.24 -39.11 -8.50
CA PHE A 691 -41.49 -38.68 -7.11
C PHE A 691 -40.22 -38.84 -6.24
N GLY A 692 -40.13 -38.05 -5.17
CA GLY A 692 -39.02 -38.16 -4.20
C GLY A 692 -37.64 -37.89 -4.81
N LYS A 693 -36.64 -38.71 -4.46
CA LYS A 693 -35.23 -38.56 -4.90
C LYS A 693 -35.05 -38.82 -6.41
N ASP A 694 -35.96 -39.58 -7.01
CA ASP A 694 -35.93 -39.93 -8.44
C ASP A 694 -36.67 -38.91 -9.32
N LYS A 695 -37.25 -37.85 -8.74
CA LYS A 695 -37.96 -36.79 -9.48
C LYS A 695 -37.03 -36.04 -10.44
N ILE A 696 -37.27 -36.13 -11.75
CA ILE A 696 -36.55 -35.40 -12.80
C ILE A 696 -37.32 -34.12 -13.12
N ARG A 697 -36.67 -32.96 -12.92
CA ARG A 697 -37.32 -31.66 -13.09
C ARG A 697 -37.21 -31.07 -14.49
N SER A 698 -36.19 -31.45 -15.24
CA SER A 698 -35.91 -30.99 -16.60
C SER A 698 -34.87 -31.90 -17.27
N LEU A 699 -34.56 -31.62 -18.54
CA LEU A 699 -33.47 -32.30 -19.25
C LEU A 699 -32.07 -32.01 -18.63
N PRO A 700 -31.68 -30.75 -18.31
CA PRO A 700 -30.46 -30.45 -17.54
C PRO A 700 -30.34 -31.24 -16.23
N ASP A 701 -31.43 -31.29 -15.45
CA ASP A 701 -31.46 -32.03 -14.17
C ASP A 701 -31.29 -33.55 -14.40
N ALA A 702 -31.86 -34.10 -15.48
CA ALA A 702 -31.64 -35.49 -15.87
C ALA A 702 -30.15 -35.78 -16.17
N ILE A 703 -29.46 -34.88 -16.87
CA ILE A 703 -28.03 -35.01 -17.20
C ILE A 703 -27.17 -34.94 -15.93
N ALA A 704 -27.48 -34.02 -15.01
CA ALA A 704 -26.79 -33.92 -13.72
C ALA A 704 -26.88 -35.23 -12.93
N LYS A 705 -28.06 -35.85 -12.90
CA LYS A 705 -28.27 -37.14 -12.23
C LYS A 705 -27.51 -38.28 -12.90
N VAL A 706 -27.51 -38.33 -14.23
CA VAL A 706 -26.76 -39.36 -14.98
C VAL A 706 -25.25 -39.22 -14.74
N LEU A 707 -24.70 -38.00 -14.79
CA LEU A 707 -23.30 -37.75 -14.46
C LEU A 707 -22.97 -38.14 -13.02
N ALA A 708 -23.85 -37.82 -12.07
CA ALA A 708 -23.66 -38.18 -10.67
C ALA A 708 -23.67 -39.69 -10.44
N ILE A 709 -24.54 -40.44 -11.13
CA ILE A 709 -24.57 -41.91 -11.11
C ILE A 709 -23.30 -42.48 -11.76
N HIS A 710 -22.94 -42.00 -12.95
CA HIS A 710 -21.81 -42.52 -13.73
C HIS A 710 -20.47 -42.35 -13.02
N TYR A 711 -20.27 -41.24 -12.29
CA TYR A 711 -19.03 -40.94 -11.56
C TYR A 711 -19.10 -41.22 -10.05
N GLY A 712 -20.20 -41.79 -9.55
CA GLY A 712 -20.34 -42.15 -8.12
C GLY A 712 -20.30 -40.95 -7.17
N LEU A 713 -20.94 -39.83 -7.56
CA LEU A 713 -20.93 -38.55 -6.85
C LEU A 713 -22.18 -38.28 -6.01
N ASN A 714 -23.09 -39.25 -5.90
CA ASN A 714 -24.24 -39.14 -5.01
C ASN A 714 -23.79 -39.34 -3.57
N GLY A 715 -23.92 -38.30 -2.75
CA GLY A 715 -23.61 -38.34 -1.32
C GLY A 715 -24.31 -39.51 -0.62
N ASN A 716 -23.49 -40.31 0.09
CA ASN A 716 -23.78 -41.49 0.90
C ASN A 716 -23.93 -42.82 0.15
N GLY A 717 -22.85 -43.61 0.15
CA GLY A 717 -22.83 -45.05 -0.16
C GLY A 717 -22.19 -45.40 -1.50
N GLU A 718 -21.40 -46.47 -1.53
CA GLU A 718 -20.91 -47.08 -2.79
C GLU A 718 -22.10 -47.41 -3.69
N VAL A 719 -22.22 -46.71 -4.81
CA VAL A 719 -23.18 -47.07 -5.86
C VAL A 719 -22.64 -48.33 -6.54
N LYS A 720 -23.24 -49.49 -6.23
CA LYS A 720 -22.94 -50.74 -6.95
C LYS A 720 -23.14 -50.49 -8.45
N LYS A 721 -22.10 -50.75 -9.26
CA LYS A 721 -22.22 -50.86 -10.72
C LYS A 721 -23.22 -51.98 -11.00
N GLU A 722 -24.46 -51.65 -11.32
CA GLU A 722 -25.39 -52.65 -11.86
C GLU A 722 -24.90 -53.04 -13.26
N GLU A 723 -24.62 -54.33 -13.46
CA GLU A 723 -24.36 -54.87 -14.78
C GLU A 723 -25.61 -54.72 -15.66
N PRO A 724 -25.46 -54.37 -16.95
CA PRO A 724 -26.59 -54.25 -17.86
C PRO A 724 -27.29 -55.61 -17.99
N LYS A 725 -28.47 -55.74 -17.38
CA LYS A 725 -29.35 -56.89 -17.59
C LYS A 725 -30.15 -56.70 -18.87
N LEU A 726 -30.21 -57.73 -19.72
CA LEU A 726 -31.22 -57.83 -20.77
C LEU A 726 -32.60 -57.82 -20.11
N VAL A 727 -33.37 -56.77 -20.36
CA VAL A 727 -34.76 -56.67 -19.91
C VAL A 727 -35.60 -57.53 -20.85
N ASN A 728 -35.79 -58.80 -20.49
CA ASN A 728 -36.68 -59.74 -21.21
C ASN A 728 -38.12 -59.74 -20.67
N GLU A 729 -38.43 -58.89 -19.69
CA GLU A 729 -39.77 -58.81 -19.12
C GLU A 729 -40.41 -57.44 -19.34
N THR A 730 -41.56 -57.48 -20.02
CA THR A 730 -42.50 -56.38 -20.23
C THR A 730 -43.18 -56.02 -18.90
N THR A 731 -42.45 -55.47 -17.92
CA THR A 731 -43.10 -54.84 -16.76
C THR A 731 -43.48 -53.40 -17.09
N GLN A 732 -44.47 -53.26 -17.97
CA GLN A 732 -45.48 -52.23 -17.82
C GLN A 732 -46.84 -52.94 -17.84
N PRO A 733 -47.72 -52.69 -16.86
CA PRO A 733 -49.08 -53.21 -16.89
C PRO A 733 -49.73 -52.84 -18.21
N SER A 734 -50.36 -53.84 -18.83
CA SER A 734 -51.23 -53.71 -19.98
C SER A 734 -52.20 -52.53 -19.82
N LEU A 735 -52.00 -51.50 -20.63
CA LEU A 735 -53.01 -50.49 -20.96
C LEU A 735 -53.26 -50.55 -22.47
N ILE A 736 -53.71 -51.72 -22.93
CA ILE A 736 -54.57 -51.81 -24.11
C ILE A 736 -55.99 -51.94 -23.58
N GLN A 737 -56.56 -50.80 -23.21
CA GLN A 737 -57.99 -50.54 -23.30
C GLN A 737 -58.13 -49.02 -23.43
N SER A 738 -58.20 -48.56 -24.67
CA SER A 738 -58.63 -47.19 -24.96
C SER A 738 -60.06 -46.98 -24.47
N PRO A 739 -60.33 -45.78 -23.94
CA PRO A 739 -61.33 -44.91 -24.52
C PRO A 739 -60.60 -43.92 -25.43
N LEU A 740 -61.12 -43.69 -26.64
CA LEU A 740 -60.69 -42.60 -27.48
C LEU A 740 -60.71 -41.28 -26.69
N ALA A 741 -59.55 -40.67 -26.43
CA ALA A 741 -59.42 -39.23 -26.21
C ALA A 741 -57.93 -38.80 -26.17
N ALA A 742 -57.63 -37.81 -27.01
CA ALA A 742 -56.44 -36.96 -27.05
C ALA A 742 -55.08 -37.64 -27.36
N SER A 743 -54.73 -37.58 -28.65
CA SER A 743 -53.35 -37.44 -29.11
C SER A 743 -52.59 -36.39 -28.27
N SER A 744 -51.83 -36.82 -27.26
CA SER A 744 -50.84 -35.97 -26.63
C SER A 744 -49.64 -35.86 -27.57
N GLY A 745 -49.80 -35.07 -28.64
CA GLY A 745 -48.69 -34.65 -29.49
C GLY A 745 -47.64 -33.97 -28.62
N THR A 746 -46.37 -34.26 -28.88
CA THR A 746 -45.26 -33.43 -28.39
C THR A 746 -45.32 -32.12 -29.16
N PHE A 747 -45.73 -31.06 -28.49
CA PHE A 747 -45.88 -29.73 -29.07
C PHE A 747 -44.63 -28.88 -28.81
N ASP A 748 -44.16 -28.17 -29.84
CA ASP A 748 -43.12 -27.16 -29.74
C ASP A 748 -43.70 -25.79 -29.39
N LEU A 749 -42.83 -24.83 -29.03
CA LEU A 749 -43.24 -23.47 -28.72
C LEU A 749 -43.56 -22.71 -30.00
N CYS A 750 -44.80 -22.23 -30.11
CA CYS A 750 -45.19 -21.39 -31.23
C CYS A 750 -44.42 -20.06 -31.21
N PRO A 751 -43.74 -19.67 -32.31
CA PRO A 751 -42.99 -18.41 -32.36
C PRO A 751 -43.90 -17.18 -32.28
N SER A 752 -45.18 -17.32 -32.62
CA SER A 752 -46.16 -16.23 -32.58
C SER A 752 -46.77 -16.02 -31.19
N CYS A 753 -47.15 -17.09 -30.47
CA CYS A 753 -47.87 -16.96 -29.20
C CYS A 753 -47.13 -17.52 -27.98
N GLY A 754 -45.98 -18.17 -28.17
CA GLY A 754 -45.18 -18.78 -27.11
C GLY A 754 -45.83 -19.97 -26.39
N GLN A 755 -46.98 -20.45 -26.86
CA GLN A 755 -47.63 -21.64 -26.31
C GLN A 755 -46.99 -22.91 -26.89
N ALA A 756 -46.82 -23.93 -26.04
CA ALA A 756 -46.37 -25.26 -26.44
C ALA A 756 -47.51 -26.00 -27.17
N SER A 757 -47.82 -25.55 -28.38
CA SER A 757 -48.92 -26.04 -29.22
C SER A 757 -48.56 -26.10 -30.71
N LEU A 758 -47.28 -25.91 -31.06
CA LEU A 758 -46.76 -26.01 -32.42
C LEU A 758 -46.49 -27.48 -32.78
N VAL A 759 -46.98 -27.94 -33.93
CA VAL A 759 -46.82 -29.31 -34.42
C VAL A 759 -46.32 -29.27 -35.86
N HIS A 760 -45.44 -30.19 -36.21
CA HIS A 760 -44.98 -30.38 -37.56
C HIS A 760 -45.80 -31.48 -38.24
N GLU A 761 -46.64 -31.11 -39.20
CA GLU A 761 -47.54 -32.01 -39.91
C GLU A 761 -47.72 -31.57 -41.37
N GLU A 762 -47.84 -32.54 -42.29
CA GLU A 762 -48.05 -32.27 -43.73
C GLU A 762 -46.98 -31.37 -44.39
N GLY A 763 -45.78 -31.29 -43.81
CA GLY A 763 -44.69 -30.44 -44.32
C GLY A 763 -44.75 -28.98 -43.88
N CYS A 764 -45.62 -28.64 -42.92
CA CYS A 764 -45.76 -27.29 -42.35
C CYS A 764 -45.77 -27.32 -40.82
N GLU A 765 -45.30 -26.25 -40.19
CA GLU A 765 -45.42 -25.98 -38.76
C GLU A 765 -46.78 -25.32 -38.48
N LYS A 766 -47.67 -25.99 -37.74
CA LYS A 766 -49.00 -25.46 -37.38
C LYS A 766 -49.16 -25.37 -35.87
N CYS A 767 -49.60 -24.22 -35.39
CA CYS A 767 -49.92 -23.98 -33.98
C CYS A 767 -51.42 -24.08 -33.73
N TYR A 768 -51.82 -25.07 -32.93
CA TYR A 768 -53.22 -25.27 -32.53
C TYR A 768 -53.73 -24.26 -31.50
N GLY A 769 -52.84 -23.48 -30.87
CA GLY A 769 -53.20 -22.47 -29.87
C GLY A 769 -53.59 -21.11 -30.44
N CYS A 770 -52.92 -20.65 -31.50
CA CYS A 770 -53.17 -19.33 -32.11
C CYS A 770 -53.42 -19.36 -33.62
N GLY A 771 -53.36 -20.53 -34.27
CA GLY A 771 -53.55 -20.67 -35.72
C GLY A 771 -52.33 -20.27 -36.56
N TYR A 772 -51.16 -20.04 -35.94
CA TYR A 772 -49.91 -19.82 -36.68
C TYR A 772 -49.61 -21.01 -37.60
N SER A 773 -49.20 -20.74 -38.84
CA SER A 773 -48.88 -21.74 -39.85
C SER A 773 -47.68 -21.26 -40.67
N GLU A 774 -46.65 -22.08 -40.79
CA GLU A 774 -45.47 -21.81 -41.60
C GLU A 774 -45.10 -23.06 -42.42
N CYS A 775 -45.12 -22.92 -43.74
CA CYS A 775 -44.64 -23.87 -44.74
C CYS A 775 -43.58 -23.13 -45.56
#